data_AF-A0A5S4W784-F1
#
_entry.id   AF-A0A5S4W784-F1
#
_cell.length_a   1.000
_cell.length_b   1.000
_cell.length_c   1.000
_cell.angle_alpha   90.00
_cell.angle_beta   90.00
_cell.angle_gamma   90.00
#
_symmetry.space_group_name_H-M   'P 1'
#
loop_
_entity.id
_entity.type
_entity.pdbx_description
1 polymer ?
#
loop_
_entity_poly.entity_id
_entity_poly.type
_entity_poly.pdbx_seq_one_letter_code
_entity_poly.pdbx_strand_id
1 'polypeptide(L)'
;MTNSAPVFTADGGSDGSVTRVSTGATGAQADGQSHQPVFSPDGTKVAFESYADNLVPGDTNGQPDVFVKDLTTGAITLLSTSASGVQGDSWSYQPVFSPDGTRLAFASASDNLVPGDTNGAYDIFVKDLTTGAITRVSTNASGAQADGFQSTNPIFSPDGTKVAFYSDADNLVPGDTDHVRDIFVKDLTTGAITLVGASPYNGGDGSGGDQNGFTFAPSFSPDGTKIVFGSTTGGGAINDIYIKDLASGVTTLVSDSASGVHGNGGSYDPVFSPDGTKVAFYTFADNLVPGSSNIGIGNIVIKDLTTGVVTLVSANADGAPQDNGEAQKPVFSPDGTKIAFYSFADNLVPGVNGYEIYVKDLITGTVKIVSTNASGAQANGYSQAPVFSSDGTKLVFESSASNLVPGDTNGTEDIYVKDIAPPSVTEAKLTDNGAAHVSTSGAAFFTDADKTDTHTISVASQSGDLGTLTATVDDADGKVTWSYDVFHANIAPLAAGRTHTDAFTLTLDDGHGGSATQSVTVTLTGIDDAPVIGSGATATFAENGTDVTYHVAATDVDSPAPTYSLSGADAALFNVSVTGDVTFKSAPDFEAPKDANHDNVYDVTVAVSDGEKITTKNLAITVTDVNDTASGGFLIVTGSTGFASIDGATISIGVSGNLHETGSSGVISNSLISDLGSLNETQATLALANDIIFGGSLGVIVAHGGTITFDNVHLDGISLDAASGALIESVAGSTNTFNNVTLNAGAVFDDSAGSVLNVGGLLNNGGKIELFNATKTVLTGDIVVIGNGEIKLDPGSVILNSSAHHTLDLEGGTIDGAGTIGNGDHGLTLNIGFAGTLDANGSQPLEVNTGNSVTNNGLIEATHASLSFDDAVLNGFATITADQGGAIDFRNGLTSNGLVDVRAGSEVDVSGNLVNNGTVLDSGVLKVDGLSGTGTVYVSDGTLAVAGNLSSNVVLTGRDSFVFGPDAKQTSGVIANYTPGATLVLDGFDTKVNVALNYQTDVLTLTDADHHAMTLHLAPGSLIPQVHGAASDFLV
;
A
#
# COMPACT_ATOMS: atom_id res chain seq x y z
N MET A 1 56.28 -25.49 28.50
CA MET A 1 54.92 -24.93 28.64
C MET A 1 54.56 -24.48 27.25
N THR A 2 53.67 -25.22 26.61
CA THR A 2 53.18 -24.96 25.25
C THR A 2 51.93 -24.10 25.41
N ASN A 3 51.86 -22.98 24.70
CA ASN A 3 50.66 -22.17 24.60
C ASN A 3 49.51 -23.04 24.08
N SER A 4 48.37 -23.01 24.75
CA SER A 4 47.17 -23.75 24.36
C SER A 4 46.27 -22.80 23.58
N ALA A 5 45.75 -23.25 22.43
CA ALA A 5 44.79 -22.41 21.71
C ALA A 5 43.46 -22.35 22.47
N PRO A 6 42.72 -21.22 22.37
CA PRO A 6 41.37 -21.13 22.90
C PRO A 6 40.46 -22.14 22.19
N VAL A 7 39.31 -22.43 22.80
CA VAL A 7 38.30 -23.35 22.24
C VAL A 7 36.91 -22.77 22.48
N PHE A 8 36.08 -22.69 21.44
CA PHE A 8 34.66 -22.31 21.60
C PHE A 8 33.88 -23.42 22.35
N THR A 9 32.95 -23.05 23.22
CA THR A 9 32.18 -23.91 24.13
C THR A 9 30.69 -23.56 24.11
N ALA A 10 29.83 -24.48 24.57
CA ALA A 10 28.37 -24.37 24.52
C ALA A 10 27.77 -23.23 25.36
N ASP A 11 28.39 -22.88 26.48
CA ASP A 11 27.71 -22.12 27.55
C ASP A 11 28.66 -21.61 28.66
N GLY A 12 29.96 -21.50 28.39
CA GLY A 12 30.92 -21.05 29.41
C GLY A 12 31.26 -22.13 30.45
N GLY A 13 30.94 -23.40 30.17
CA GLY A 13 31.51 -24.48 30.97
C GLY A 13 30.82 -25.85 30.96
N SER A 14 30.28 -26.36 29.85
CA SER A 14 30.24 -27.82 29.67
C SER A 14 30.02 -28.25 28.22
N ASP A 15 31.01 -28.91 27.62
CA ASP A 15 30.71 -29.91 26.61
C ASP A 15 29.85 -31.02 27.27
N GLY A 16 28.61 -31.19 26.81
CA GLY A 16 27.85 -32.41 27.06
C GLY A 16 27.04 -32.49 28.36
N SER A 17 26.35 -31.41 28.75
CA SER A 17 25.25 -31.52 29.72
C SER A 17 24.22 -32.55 29.23
N VAL A 18 23.86 -33.49 30.10
CA VAL A 18 22.81 -34.49 29.88
C VAL A 18 21.80 -34.38 31.02
N THR A 19 20.52 -34.29 30.67
CA THR A 19 19.43 -34.09 31.62
C THR A 19 18.38 -35.17 31.43
N ARG A 20 17.86 -35.75 32.52
CA ARG A 20 16.70 -36.64 32.48
C ARG A 20 15.41 -35.83 32.35
N VAL A 21 14.61 -36.14 31.34
CA VAL A 21 13.33 -35.49 31.03
C VAL A 21 12.16 -36.19 31.72
N SER A 22 12.18 -37.53 31.83
CA SER A 22 11.17 -38.38 32.48
C SER A 22 11.16 -38.19 34.00
N THR A 23 10.74 -37.00 34.42
CA THR A 23 10.69 -36.58 35.81
C THR A 23 9.39 -35.82 36.11
N GLY A 24 8.84 -36.05 37.30
CA GLY A 24 7.71 -35.27 37.82
C GLY A 24 8.06 -33.79 38.00
N ALA A 25 7.06 -32.96 38.34
CA ALA A 25 7.26 -31.52 38.54
C ALA A 25 8.26 -31.16 39.66
N THR A 26 8.49 -32.09 40.61
CA THR A 26 9.47 -31.92 41.70
C THR A 26 10.87 -32.46 41.34
N GLY A 27 11.07 -32.96 40.13
CA GLY A 27 12.31 -33.62 39.68
C GLY A 27 12.45 -35.09 40.11
N ALA A 28 11.40 -35.70 40.68
CA ALA A 28 11.40 -37.14 40.98
C ALA A 28 11.41 -37.93 39.66
N GLN A 29 12.25 -38.97 39.55
CA GLN A 29 12.30 -39.81 38.34
C GLN A 29 11.00 -40.61 38.16
N ALA A 30 10.68 -40.91 36.91
CA ALA A 30 9.65 -41.89 36.54
C ALA A 30 9.92 -43.25 37.24
N ASP A 31 8.87 -43.85 37.80
CA ASP A 31 8.94 -45.19 38.41
C ASP A 31 8.53 -46.32 37.45
N GLY A 32 8.23 -45.98 36.20
CA GLY A 32 8.03 -46.89 35.07
C GLY A 32 8.87 -46.48 33.85
N GLN A 33 8.89 -47.36 32.84
CA GLN A 33 9.60 -47.11 31.58
C GLN A 33 9.00 -45.91 30.84
N SER A 34 9.83 -45.12 30.18
CA SER A 34 9.42 -44.01 29.33
C SER A 34 10.05 -44.13 27.95
N HIS A 35 9.26 -43.93 26.89
CA HIS A 35 9.66 -44.20 25.51
C HIS A 35 9.25 -43.08 24.55
N GLN A 36 9.79 -43.16 23.33
CA GLN A 36 9.38 -42.38 22.16
C GLN A 36 9.36 -40.87 22.36
N PRO A 37 10.51 -40.27 22.73
CA PRO A 37 10.56 -38.85 22.93
C PRO A 37 10.57 -38.09 21.60
N VAL A 38 9.86 -36.96 21.57
CA VAL A 38 9.88 -36.00 20.46
C VAL A 38 9.97 -34.57 20.98
N PHE A 39 10.71 -33.71 20.30
CA PHE A 39 10.76 -32.28 20.62
C PHE A 39 9.54 -31.54 20.08
N SER A 40 9.13 -30.49 20.77
CA SER A 40 8.30 -29.44 20.17
C SER A 40 9.09 -28.68 19.09
N PRO A 41 8.43 -28.05 18.12
CA PRO A 41 9.10 -27.32 17.04
C PRO A 41 9.96 -26.14 17.50
N ASP A 42 9.70 -25.58 18.68
CA ASP A 42 10.51 -24.52 19.30
C ASP A 42 11.64 -25.07 20.19
N GLY A 43 11.76 -26.40 20.32
CA GLY A 43 12.75 -27.06 21.17
C GLY A 43 12.53 -26.90 22.68
N THR A 44 11.44 -26.25 23.11
CA THR A 44 11.21 -25.95 24.55
C THR A 44 10.54 -27.07 25.31
N LYS A 45 9.94 -28.05 24.64
CA LYS A 45 9.18 -29.15 25.24
C LYS A 45 9.57 -30.49 24.64
N VAL A 46 9.37 -31.55 25.42
CA VAL A 46 9.49 -32.94 24.96
C VAL A 46 8.19 -33.66 25.28
N ALA A 47 7.59 -34.28 24.27
CA ALA A 47 6.50 -35.24 24.46
C ALA A 47 7.06 -36.66 24.48
N PHE A 48 6.51 -37.53 25.31
CA PHE A 48 6.93 -38.93 25.44
C PHE A 48 5.79 -39.74 26.06
N GLU A 49 5.84 -41.06 25.91
CA GLU A 49 4.95 -41.97 26.65
C GLU A 49 5.63 -42.49 27.90
N SER A 50 4.86 -42.81 28.94
CA SER A 50 5.40 -43.37 30.18
C SER A 50 4.42 -44.32 30.85
N TYR A 51 4.96 -45.40 31.41
CA TYR A 51 4.26 -46.34 32.30
C TYR A 51 4.25 -45.86 33.77
N ALA A 52 4.84 -44.69 34.06
CA ALA A 52 4.99 -44.17 35.41
C ALA A 52 3.72 -43.45 35.89
N ASP A 53 3.21 -43.84 37.05
CA ASP A 53 2.03 -43.20 37.67
C ASP A 53 2.40 -41.96 38.52
N ASN A 54 3.70 -41.71 38.70
CA ASN A 54 4.22 -40.69 39.60
C ASN A 54 4.62 -39.36 38.92
N LEU A 55 4.48 -39.27 37.59
CA LEU A 55 4.89 -38.08 36.82
C LEU A 55 3.98 -36.88 37.07
N VAL A 56 2.67 -37.12 37.19
CA VAL A 56 1.69 -36.09 37.56
C VAL A 56 0.74 -36.61 38.65
N PRO A 57 0.23 -35.74 39.53
CA PRO A 57 -0.88 -36.12 40.41
C PRO A 57 -2.14 -36.41 39.59
N GLY A 58 -2.76 -37.58 39.82
CA GLY A 58 -4.04 -37.93 39.20
C GLY A 58 -3.94 -38.91 38.03
N ASP A 59 -2.74 -39.34 37.66
CA ASP A 59 -2.55 -40.54 36.87
C ASP A 59 -2.91 -41.77 37.73
N THR A 60 -3.94 -42.51 37.34
CA THR A 60 -4.52 -43.59 38.16
C THR A 60 -4.97 -44.82 37.38
N ASN A 61 -4.85 -44.83 36.05
CA ASN A 61 -5.33 -45.92 35.20
C ASN A 61 -4.39 -47.14 35.22
N GLY A 62 -3.12 -46.96 35.62
CA GLY A 62 -2.09 -48.01 35.60
C GLY A 62 -1.70 -48.46 34.19
N GLN A 63 -1.92 -47.60 33.19
CA GLN A 63 -1.62 -47.84 31.78
C GLN A 63 -0.61 -46.80 31.28
N PRO A 64 0.11 -47.07 30.18
CA PRO A 64 0.99 -46.07 29.61
C PRO A 64 0.20 -44.87 29.06
N ASP A 65 0.69 -43.68 29.37
CA ASP A 65 0.07 -42.41 29.03
C ASP A 65 1.04 -41.48 28.33
N VAL A 66 0.50 -40.49 27.61
CA VAL A 66 1.29 -39.49 26.88
C VAL A 66 1.48 -38.25 27.74
N PHE A 67 2.73 -37.82 27.91
CA PHE A 67 3.12 -36.66 28.70
C PHE A 67 3.85 -35.63 27.85
N VAL A 68 3.79 -34.37 28.28
CA VAL A 68 4.63 -33.28 27.76
C VAL A 68 5.36 -32.62 28.91
N LYS A 69 6.69 -32.61 28.84
CA LYS A 69 7.59 -31.91 29.75
C LYS A 69 8.04 -30.59 29.12
N ASP A 70 7.79 -29.49 29.80
CA ASP A 70 8.36 -28.19 29.48
C ASP A 70 9.77 -28.10 30.06
N LEU A 71 10.77 -27.97 29.18
CA LEU A 71 12.19 -27.99 29.56
C LEU A 71 12.63 -26.67 30.21
N THR A 72 11.90 -25.57 29.98
CA THR A 72 12.22 -24.25 30.53
C THR A 72 11.74 -24.11 31.97
N THR A 73 10.54 -24.59 32.26
CA THR A 73 9.88 -24.45 33.57
C THR A 73 9.97 -25.70 34.42
N GLY A 74 10.24 -26.86 33.81
CA GLY A 74 10.19 -28.17 34.45
C GLY A 74 8.77 -28.70 34.67
N ALA A 75 7.73 -27.98 34.21
CA ALA A 75 6.35 -28.42 34.30
C ALA A 75 6.12 -29.67 33.44
N ILE A 76 5.30 -30.60 33.93
CA ILE A 76 4.91 -31.82 33.21
C ILE A 76 3.40 -31.94 33.22
N THR A 77 2.83 -32.30 32.08
CA THR A 77 1.38 -32.38 31.86
C THR A 77 1.03 -33.74 31.26
N LEU A 78 -0.05 -34.36 31.73
CA LEU A 78 -0.67 -35.54 31.12
C LEU A 78 -1.56 -35.11 29.95
N LEU A 79 -1.30 -35.64 28.75
CA LEU A 79 -1.93 -35.22 27.51
C LEU A 79 -2.98 -36.19 26.98
N SER A 80 -2.89 -37.48 27.32
CA SER A 80 -3.92 -38.49 27.03
C SER A 80 -5.15 -38.30 27.92
N THR A 81 -5.84 -37.18 27.73
CA THR A 81 -7.09 -36.84 28.42
C THR A 81 -8.14 -36.36 27.43
N SER A 82 -9.41 -36.57 27.75
CA SER A 82 -10.54 -35.96 27.06
C SER A 82 -10.49 -34.42 27.12
N ALA A 83 -11.36 -33.77 26.34
CA ALA A 83 -11.47 -32.30 26.29
C ALA A 83 -11.79 -31.64 27.66
N SER A 84 -12.41 -32.38 28.58
CA SER A 84 -12.68 -31.92 29.95
C SER A 84 -11.55 -32.23 30.94
N GLY A 85 -10.42 -32.76 30.48
CA GLY A 85 -9.28 -33.12 31.33
C GLY A 85 -9.40 -34.47 32.04
N VAL A 86 -10.34 -35.33 31.64
CA VAL A 86 -10.46 -36.70 32.22
C VAL A 86 -9.45 -37.62 31.55
N GLN A 87 -8.62 -38.30 32.34
CA GLN A 87 -7.61 -39.26 31.89
C GLN A 87 -8.21 -40.37 31.02
N GLY A 88 -7.48 -40.76 29.97
CA GLY A 88 -7.75 -41.93 29.15
C GLY A 88 -7.78 -43.21 29.99
N ASP A 89 -8.72 -44.10 29.74
CA ASP A 89 -8.87 -45.32 30.53
C ASP A 89 -8.06 -46.53 30.00
N SER A 90 -7.29 -46.33 28.94
CA SER A 90 -6.47 -47.36 28.29
C SER A 90 -5.15 -46.77 27.74
N TRP A 91 -4.38 -47.61 27.04
CA TRP A 91 -3.02 -47.29 26.58
C TRP A 91 -3.02 -46.11 25.61
N SER A 92 -2.07 -45.19 25.79
CA SER A 92 -1.79 -44.08 24.87
C SER A 92 -0.29 -43.95 24.60
N TYR A 93 0.10 -43.82 23.32
CA TYR A 93 1.50 -43.86 22.89
C TYR A 93 1.75 -43.04 21.61
N GLN A 94 3.01 -42.97 21.17
CA GLN A 94 3.45 -42.35 19.90
C GLN A 94 3.05 -40.87 19.73
N PRO A 95 3.46 -40.00 20.67
CA PRO A 95 3.20 -38.57 20.54
C PRO A 95 4.01 -37.93 19.41
N VAL A 96 3.38 -37.04 18.65
CA VAL A 96 4.03 -36.20 17.63
C VAL A 96 3.42 -34.80 17.65
N PHE A 97 4.26 -33.76 17.73
CA PHE A 97 3.80 -32.37 17.66
C PHE A 97 3.43 -31.99 16.22
N SER A 98 2.44 -31.11 16.08
CA SER A 98 2.25 -30.38 14.83
C SER A 98 3.43 -29.42 14.58
N PRO A 99 3.73 -29.04 13.32
CA PRO A 99 4.86 -28.17 12.98
C PRO A 99 4.83 -26.78 13.63
N ASP A 100 3.64 -26.28 13.95
CA ASP A 100 3.43 -25.01 14.67
C ASP A 100 3.44 -25.18 16.20
N GLY A 101 3.54 -26.41 16.71
CA GLY A 101 3.57 -26.73 18.14
C GLY A 101 2.23 -26.57 18.86
N THR A 102 1.13 -26.30 18.15
CA THR A 102 -0.18 -26.02 18.75
C THR A 102 -1.00 -27.28 19.01
N ARG A 103 -0.66 -28.40 18.39
CA ARG A 103 -1.37 -29.69 18.49
C ARG A 103 -0.40 -30.84 18.74
N LEU A 104 -0.93 -31.92 19.30
CA LEU A 104 -0.24 -33.18 19.51
C LEU A 104 -1.10 -34.33 18.95
N ALA A 105 -0.54 -35.09 18.02
CA ALA A 105 -1.12 -36.35 17.58
C ALA A 105 -0.58 -37.50 18.43
N PHE A 106 -1.41 -38.49 18.73
CA PHE A 106 -1.00 -39.71 19.44
C PHE A 106 -2.01 -40.84 19.15
N ALA A 107 -1.58 -42.08 19.36
CA ALA A 107 -2.47 -43.24 19.28
C ALA A 107 -3.00 -43.61 20.68
N SER A 108 -4.27 -44.01 20.79
CA SER A 108 -4.84 -44.45 22.07
C SER A 108 -5.92 -45.51 21.89
N ALA A 109 -5.99 -46.47 22.80
CA ALA A 109 -7.08 -47.46 22.88
C ALA A 109 -8.17 -47.04 23.89
N SER A 110 -8.13 -45.81 24.39
CA SER A 110 -9.07 -45.29 25.37
C SER A 110 -10.39 -44.91 24.71
N ASP A 111 -11.51 -45.48 25.15
CA ASP A 111 -12.83 -45.20 24.57
C ASP A 111 -13.48 -43.92 25.13
N ASN A 112 -12.85 -43.32 26.14
CA ASN A 112 -13.37 -42.18 26.87
C ASN A 112 -12.73 -40.82 26.48
N LEU A 113 -11.83 -40.79 25.50
CA LEU A 113 -11.16 -39.55 25.05
C LEU A 113 -12.09 -38.65 24.23
N VAL A 114 -12.94 -39.24 23.38
CA VAL A 114 -13.94 -38.53 22.58
C VAL A 114 -15.30 -39.23 22.67
N PRO A 115 -16.42 -38.49 22.58
CA PRO A 115 -17.74 -39.13 22.50
C PRO A 115 -17.89 -39.98 21.23
N GLY A 116 -18.44 -41.19 21.37
CA GLY A 116 -18.73 -42.06 20.22
C GLY A 116 -17.55 -42.91 19.76
N ASP A 117 -16.48 -42.96 20.55
CA ASP A 117 -15.53 -44.07 20.47
C ASP A 117 -16.14 -45.31 21.14
N THR A 118 -16.13 -46.44 20.44
CA THR A 118 -16.82 -47.66 20.88
C THR A 118 -16.06 -48.94 20.52
N ASN A 119 -14.89 -48.86 19.90
CA ASN A 119 -14.20 -50.03 19.35
C ASN A 119 -13.17 -50.62 20.34
N GLY A 120 -12.68 -49.82 21.31
CA GLY A 120 -11.60 -50.23 22.22
C GLY A 120 -10.31 -50.59 21.48
N ALA A 121 -10.16 -50.12 20.24
CA ALA A 121 -9.01 -50.32 19.38
C ALA A 121 -8.11 -49.08 19.43
N TYR A 122 -6.85 -49.21 19.02
CA TYR A 122 -6.00 -48.03 18.90
C TYR A 122 -6.51 -47.13 17.79
N ASP A 123 -6.85 -45.90 18.16
CA ASP A 123 -7.27 -44.84 17.25
C ASP A 123 -6.25 -43.70 17.29
N ILE A 124 -6.15 -42.96 16.19
CA ILE A 124 -5.32 -41.76 16.14
C ILE A 124 -6.14 -40.57 16.64
N PHE A 125 -5.61 -39.86 17.61
CA PHE A 125 -6.20 -38.63 18.14
C PHE A 125 -5.28 -37.44 17.86
N VAL A 126 -5.88 -36.29 17.64
CA VAL A 126 -5.19 -34.99 17.62
C VAL A 126 -5.80 -34.12 18.70
N LYS A 127 -4.95 -33.67 19.61
CA LYS A 127 -5.31 -32.77 20.70
C LYS A 127 -4.74 -31.39 20.47
N ASP A 128 -5.59 -30.39 20.57
CA ASP A 128 -5.23 -28.98 20.59
C ASP A 128 -4.69 -28.63 21.98
N LEU A 129 -3.44 -28.19 22.01
CA LEU A 129 -2.70 -27.90 23.24
C LEU A 129 -3.10 -26.57 23.87
N THR A 130 -3.82 -25.71 23.13
CA THR A 130 -4.26 -24.40 23.61
C THR A 130 -5.64 -24.48 24.27
N THR A 131 -6.56 -25.20 23.64
CA THR A 131 -7.96 -25.30 24.03
C THR A 131 -8.27 -26.59 24.79
N GLY A 132 -7.42 -27.60 24.67
CA GLY A 132 -7.66 -28.96 25.18
C GLY A 132 -8.61 -29.79 24.31
N ALA A 133 -9.16 -29.23 23.22
CA ALA A 133 -10.04 -29.96 22.33
C ALA A 133 -9.32 -31.19 21.73
N ILE A 134 -10.02 -32.30 21.57
CA ILE A 134 -9.46 -33.55 21.08
C ILE A 134 -10.40 -34.16 20.04
N THR A 135 -9.81 -34.63 18.94
CA THR A 135 -10.53 -35.17 17.78
C THR A 135 -9.90 -36.49 17.35
N ARG A 136 -10.73 -37.49 17.05
CA ARG A 136 -10.27 -38.74 16.43
C ARG A 136 -10.07 -38.55 14.92
N VAL A 137 -8.87 -38.87 14.44
CA VAL A 137 -8.40 -38.70 13.07
C VAL A 137 -8.53 -39.98 12.25
N SER A 138 -8.42 -41.16 12.87
CA SER A 138 -8.66 -42.48 12.26
C SER A 138 -10.15 -42.69 11.92
N THR A 139 -10.66 -41.88 11.01
CA THR A 139 -12.05 -41.90 10.54
C THR A 139 -12.09 -41.83 9.02
N ASN A 140 -13.10 -42.47 8.43
CA ASN A 140 -13.36 -42.33 7.00
C ASN A 140 -13.86 -40.91 6.67
N ALA A 141 -14.06 -40.61 5.38
CA ALA A 141 -14.47 -39.27 4.93
C ALA A 141 -15.83 -38.80 5.49
N SER A 142 -16.69 -39.72 5.97
CA SER A 142 -17.97 -39.40 6.61
C SER A 142 -17.89 -39.25 8.13
N GLY A 143 -16.70 -39.46 8.72
CA GLY A 143 -16.47 -39.41 10.16
C GLY A 143 -16.72 -40.72 10.90
N ALA A 144 -16.99 -41.83 10.21
CA ALA A 144 -17.09 -43.13 10.86
C ALA A 144 -15.70 -43.63 11.28
N GLN A 145 -15.60 -44.21 12.47
CA GLN A 145 -14.34 -44.73 13.02
C GLN A 145 -13.79 -45.90 12.21
N ALA A 146 -12.46 -46.02 12.22
CA ALA A 146 -11.75 -47.20 11.74
C ALA A 146 -12.30 -48.47 12.44
N ASP A 147 -12.53 -49.53 11.67
CA ASP A 147 -13.03 -50.83 12.15
C ASP A 147 -11.95 -51.94 12.22
N GLY A 148 -10.72 -51.59 11.87
CA GLY A 148 -9.55 -52.44 12.04
C GLY A 148 -9.13 -52.59 13.50
N PHE A 149 -8.15 -53.47 13.74
CA PHE A 149 -7.65 -53.77 15.08
C PHE A 149 -6.89 -52.58 15.73
N GLN A 150 -6.24 -51.75 14.92
CA GLN A 150 -5.41 -50.63 15.41
C GLN A 150 -5.08 -49.64 14.29
N SER A 151 -4.89 -48.39 14.69
CA SER A 151 -4.28 -47.31 13.92
C SER A 151 -3.12 -46.71 14.70
N THR A 152 -1.94 -46.59 14.08
CA THR A 152 -0.68 -46.25 14.76
C THR A 152 0.23 -45.34 13.94
N ASN A 153 1.29 -44.84 14.57
CA ASN A 153 2.39 -44.02 14.04
C ASN A 153 1.91 -42.77 13.29
N PRO A 154 1.18 -41.86 13.98
CA PRO A 154 0.76 -40.62 13.36
C PRO A 154 1.97 -39.72 13.09
N ILE A 155 1.96 -39.02 11.95
CA ILE A 155 2.88 -37.92 11.64
C ILE A 155 2.10 -36.78 11.01
N PHE A 156 2.49 -35.53 11.27
CA PHE A 156 1.93 -34.37 10.58
C PHE A 156 2.64 -34.10 9.25
N SER A 157 1.92 -33.56 8.27
CA SER A 157 2.54 -32.87 7.14
C SER A 157 3.25 -31.58 7.60
N PRO A 158 4.24 -31.06 6.85
CA PRO A 158 5.00 -29.86 7.25
C PRO A 158 4.16 -28.59 7.42
N ASP A 159 3.03 -28.50 6.73
CA ASP A 159 2.04 -27.41 6.87
C ASP A 159 1.02 -27.68 8.00
N GLY A 160 1.08 -28.84 8.65
CA GLY A 160 0.15 -29.28 9.69
C GLY A 160 -1.27 -29.57 9.22
N THR A 161 -1.56 -29.55 7.91
CA THR A 161 -2.93 -29.73 7.40
C THR A 161 -3.34 -31.19 7.27
N LYS A 162 -2.38 -32.13 7.28
CA LYS A 162 -2.61 -33.57 7.10
C LYS A 162 -1.93 -34.38 8.19
N VAL A 163 -2.48 -35.56 8.45
CA VAL A 163 -1.86 -36.59 9.30
C VAL A 163 -1.76 -37.88 8.51
N ALA A 164 -0.55 -38.43 8.40
CA ALA A 164 -0.36 -39.78 7.90
C ALA A 164 -0.27 -40.78 9.06
N PHE A 165 -0.80 -41.99 8.89
CA PHE A 165 -0.81 -43.04 9.90
C PHE A 165 -0.99 -44.42 9.26
N TYR A 166 -0.66 -45.47 10.00
CA TYR A 166 -1.00 -46.84 9.65
C TYR A 166 -2.38 -47.21 10.20
N SER A 167 -3.14 -48.02 9.49
CA SER A 167 -4.39 -48.60 10.00
C SER A 167 -4.64 -49.98 9.41
N ASP A 168 -5.20 -50.87 10.23
CA ASP A 168 -5.62 -52.23 9.81
C ASP A 168 -7.10 -52.24 9.32
N ALA A 169 -7.70 -51.05 9.14
CA ALA A 169 -9.12 -50.86 8.86
C ALA A 169 -9.41 -50.82 7.36
N ASP A 170 -10.41 -51.58 6.92
CA ASP A 170 -10.80 -51.62 5.51
C ASP A 170 -11.90 -50.60 5.15
N ASN A 171 -12.47 -49.92 6.16
CA ASN A 171 -13.57 -48.98 5.97
C ASN A 171 -13.15 -47.50 5.81
N LEU A 172 -11.85 -47.21 5.84
CA LEU A 172 -11.34 -45.84 5.81
C LEU A 172 -11.49 -45.19 4.44
N VAL A 173 -11.33 -45.97 3.37
CA VAL A 173 -11.42 -45.52 1.97
C VAL A 173 -12.19 -46.53 1.12
N PRO A 174 -12.96 -46.10 0.12
CA PRO A 174 -13.58 -47.04 -0.82
C PRO A 174 -12.53 -47.82 -1.62
N GLY A 175 -12.62 -49.15 -1.59
CA GLY A 175 -11.77 -50.04 -2.40
C GLY A 175 -10.66 -50.73 -1.60
N ASP A 176 -10.46 -50.35 -0.35
CA ASP A 176 -9.79 -51.17 0.65
C ASP A 176 -10.78 -52.22 1.17
N THR A 177 -10.35 -53.48 1.26
CA THR A 177 -11.24 -54.62 1.56
C THR A 177 -10.55 -55.79 2.26
N ASP A 178 -9.28 -55.67 2.62
CA ASP A 178 -8.47 -56.83 3.02
C ASP A 178 -8.19 -56.92 4.53
N HIS A 179 -8.59 -55.90 5.32
CA HIS A 179 -8.28 -55.81 6.77
C HIS A 179 -6.78 -55.98 7.06
N VAL A 180 -5.96 -55.58 6.10
CA VAL A 180 -4.52 -55.58 6.21
C VAL A 180 -4.07 -54.18 6.63
N ARG A 181 -2.88 -54.10 7.21
CA ARG A 181 -2.30 -52.82 7.58
C ARG A 181 -1.95 -52.03 6.32
N ASP A 182 -2.44 -50.81 6.24
CA ASP A 182 -2.21 -49.88 5.15
C ASP A 182 -1.80 -48.51 5.68
N ILE A 183 -1.25 -47.67 4.80
CA ILE A 183 -0.86 -46.29 5.12
C ILE A 183 -1.92 -45.35 4.58
N PHE A 184 -2.42 -44.47 5.44
CA PHE A 184 -3.43 -43.48 5.09
C PHE A 184 -2.91 -42.07 5.35
N VAL A 185 -3.43 -41.11 4.57
CA VAL A 185 -3.26 -39.68 4.82
C VAL A 185 -4.64 -39.07 4.99
N LYS A 186 -4.92 -38.50 6.16
CA LYS A 186 -6.14 -37.74 6.47
C LYS A 186 -5.85 -36.25 6.36
N ASP A 187 -6.61 -35.56 5.52
CA ASP A 187 -6.64 -34.11 5.47
C ASP A 187 -7.56 -33.58 6.57
N LEU A 188 -6.99 -32.81 7.50
CA LEU A 188 -7.69 -32.32 8.68
C LEU A 188 -8.62 -31.15 8.37
N THR A 189 -8.45 -30.48 7.24
CA THR A 189 -9.27 -29.32 6.83
C THR A 189 -10.54 -29.78 6.12
N THR A 190 -10.41 -30.74 5.22
CA THR A 190 -11.50 -31.24 4.38
C THR A 190 -12.14 -32.52 4.92
N GLY A 191 -11.45 -33.25 5.79
CA GLY A 191 -11.84 -34.59 6.24
C GLY A 191 -11.58 -35.69 5.21
N ALA A 192 -11.03 -35.36 4.04
CA ALA A 192 -10.68 -36.33 3.01
C ALA A 192 -9.60 -37.29 3.50
N ILE A 193 -9.66 -38.55 3.08
CA ILE A 193 -8.70 -39.59 3.46
C ILE A 193 -8.28 -40.37 2.21
N THR A 194 -6.98 -40.61 2.08
CA THR A 194 -6.36 -41.20 0.89
C THR A 194 -5.49 -42.39 1.29
N LEU A 195 -5.66 -43.51 0.60
CA LEU A 195 -4.76 -44.66 0.69
C LEU A 195 -3.42 -44.33 0.03
N VAL A 196 -2.33 -44.42 0.78
CA VAL A 196 -0.96 -44.28 0.27
C VAL A 196 -0.50 -45.60 -0.33
N GLY A 197 -0.61 -46.71 0.41
CA GLY A 197 -0.30 -48.04 -0.07
C GLY A 197 -0.20 -49.05 1.07
N ALA A 198 0.00 -50.32 0.69
CA ALA A 198 0.10 -51.44 1.62
C ALA A 198 1.32 -51.34 2.54
N SER A 199 1.16 -51.80 3.78
CA SER A 199 2.22 -51.86 4.77
C SER A 199 3.22 -53.00 4.49
N PRO A 200 4.47 -52.89 4.99
CA PRO A 200 5.42 -53.99 5.05
C PRO A 200 4.98 -55.12 6.01
N TYR A 201 4.06 -54.83 6.93
CA TYR A 201 3.69 -55.75 8.01
C TYR A 201 2.30 -56.35 7.81
N ASN A 202 2.22 -57.34 6.91
CA ASN A 202 0.99 -58.11 6.66
C ASN A 202 1.07 -59.46 7.42
N GLY A 203 1.18 -59.40 8.74
CA GLY A 203 1.20 -60.58 9.60
C GLY A 203 -0.19 -61.21 9.66
N GLY A 204 -0.38 -62.36 9.00
CA GLY A 204 -1.64 -63.11 9.05
C GLY A 204 -2.02 -63.55 10.47
N ASP A 205 -3.33 -63.62 10.71
CA ASP A 205 -3.99 -64.21 11.87
C ASP A 205 -3.38 -63.86 13.25
N GLY A 206 -3.64 -62.66 13.75
CA GLY A 206 -3.83 -62.44 15.19
C GLY A 206 -2.62 -62.61 16.12
N SER A 207 -1.40 -62.79 15.61
CA SER A 207 -0.19 -62.50 16.38
C SER A 207 0.20 -61.06 16.09
N GLY A 208 -0.24 -60.16 16.99
CA GLY A 208 -0.03 -58.72 16.88
C GLY A 208 1.40 -58.39 16.47
N GLY A 209 1.52 -57.53 15.46
CA GLY A 209 2.79 -56.87 15.19
C GLY A 209 3.31 -56.31 16.49
N ASP A 210 4.52 -56.72 16.87
CA ASP A 210 5.03 -56.65 18.23
C ASP A 210 4.63 -55.34 18.91
N GLN A 211 3.98 -55.50 20.07
CA GLN A 211 3.76 -54.45 21.03
C GLN A 211 5.12 -53.90 21.45
N ASN A 212 5.53 -52.80 20.81
CA ASN A 212 6.42 -51.73 21.26
C ASN A 212 6.90 -50.97 20.02
N GLY A 213 6.24 -49.87 19.66
CA GLY A 213 6.84 -48.61 19.21
C GLY A 213 7.96 -48.52 18.15
N PHE A 214 8.37 -49.59 17.46
CA PHE A 214 9.59 -49.58 16.65
C PHE A 214 9.27 -49.66 15.13
N THR A 215 9.90 -48.76 14.38
CA THR A 215 10.50 -49.03 13.04
C THR A 215 9.80 -48.83 11.68
N PHE A 216 8.65 -48.15 11.48
CA PHE A 216 8.18 -47.91 10.07
C PHE A 216 7.49 -46.58 9.74
N ALA A 217 7.40 -45.59 10.65
CA ALA A 217 6.64 -44.37 10.38
C ALA A 217 6.99 -43.75 9.01
N PRO A 218 6.00 -43.35 8.20
CA PRO A 218 6.29 -42.65 6.96
C PRO A 218 6.97 -41.31 7.26
N SER A 219 7.40 -40.61 6.21
CA SER A 219 7.91 -39.25 6.32
C SER A 219 7.41 -38.42 5.15
N PHE A 220 6.90 -37.23 5.42
CA PHE A 220 6.55 -36.28 4.36
C PHE A 220 7.81 -35.61 3.81
N SER A 221 7.80 -35.30 2.52
CA SER A 221 8.78 -34.35 1.95
C SER A 221 8.58 -32.97 2.58
N PRO A 222 9.62 -32.11 2.65
CA PRO A 222 9.52 -30.79 3.30
C PRO A 222 8.45 -29.86 2.71
N ASP A 223 8.12 -30.03 1.43
CA ASP A 223 7.05 -29.32 0.73
C ASP A 223 5.65 -29.95 0.93
N GLY A 224 5.56 -31.08 1.65
CA GLY A 224 4.32 -31.81 1.88
C GLY A 224 3.72 -32.52 0.66
N THR A 225 4.39 -32.48 -0.50
CA THR A 225 3.83 -33.02 -1.76
C THR A 225 4.01 -34.53 -1.91
N LYS A 226 4.96 -35.13 -1.18
CA LYS A 226 5.29 -36.54 -1.26
C LYS A 226 5.35 -37.17 0.13
N ILE A 227 5.19 -38.48 0.16
CA ILE A 227 5.37 -39.30 1.35
C ILE A 227 6.29 -40.46 1.03
N VAL A 228 7.32 -40.68 1.85
CA VAL A 228 8.20 -41.85 1.78
C VAL A 228 7.77 -42.86 2.84
N PHE A 229 7.74 -44.13 2.47
CA PHE A 229 7.22 -45.21 3.29
C PHE A 229 7.83 -46.56 2.91
N GLY A 230 7.82 -47.52 3.84
CA GLY A 230 8.10 -48.92 3.53
C GLY A 230 6.85 -49.62 2.99
N SER A 231 7.00 -50.62 2.10
CA SER A 231 5.93 -51.49 1.59
C SER A 231 6.47 -52.85 1.11
N THR A 232 5.60 -53.86 1.08
CA THR A 232 5.87 -55.21 0.51
C THR A 232 5.56 -55.35 -0.99
N THR A 233 5.00 -54.31 -1.63
CA THR A 233 4.49 -54.40 -3.01
C THR A 233 5.60 -54.21 -4.06
N GLY A 234 6.28 -55.26 -4.53
CA GLY A 234 7.35 -55.04 -5.53
C GLY A 234 8.12 -56.22 -6.13
N GLY A 235 7.98 -57.45 -5.62
CA GLY A 235 8.64 -58.64 -6.22
C GLY A 235 10.14 -58.82 -5.93
N GLY A 236 10.75 -57.96 -5.11
CA GLY A 236 12.05 -58.15 -4.44
C GLY A 236 11.90 -58.60 -2.98
N ALA A 237 12.97 -58.63 -2.18
CA ALA A 237 12.97 -59.18 -0.80
C ALA A 237 11.86 -58.60 0.12
N ILE A 238 11.65 -59.25 1.27
CA ILE A 238 10.56 -59.03 2.26
C ILE A 238 9.96 -57.60 2.41
N ASN A 239 10.73 -56.50 2.29
CA ASN A 239 10.26 -55.10 2.43
C ASN A 239 11.10 -54.07 1.64
N ASP A 240 10.48 -53.07 1.02
CA ASP A 240 11.11 -52.04 0.18
C ASP A 240 10.67 -50.61 0.54
N ILE A 241 11.46 -49.60 0.17
CA ILE A 241 11.13 -48.18 0.39
C ILE A 241 10.58 -47.56 -0.89
N TYR A 242 9.47 -46.83 -0.77
CA TYR A 242 8.83 -46.12 -1.87
C TYR A 242 8.56 -44.66 -1.52
N ILE A 243 8.50 -43.82 -2.53
CA ILE A 243 7.93 -42.47 -2.46
C ILE A 243 6.62 -42.46 -3.25
N LYS A 244 5.55 -41.94 -2.65
CA LYS A 244 4.31 -41.61 -3.35
C LYS A 244 4.17 -40.10 -3.47
N ASP A 245 3.99 -39.64 -4.70
CA ASP A 245 3.57 -38.29 -4.99
C ASP A 245 2.06 -38.17 -4.76
N LEU A 246 1.66 -37.30 -3.83
CA LEU A 246 0.28 -37.23 -3.34
C LEU A 246 -0.67 -36.55 -4.33
N ALA A 247 -0.15 -35.74 -5.26
CA ALA A 247 -0.95 -35.05 -6.26
C ALA A 247 -1.24 -35.95 -7.47
N SER A 248 -0.21 -36.62 -7.98
CA SER A 248 -0.32 -37.50 -9.15
C SER A 248 -0.68 -38.94 -8.81
N GLY A 249 -0.45 -39.37 -7.56
CA GLY A 249 -0.61 -40.75 -7.12
C GLY A 249 0.52 -41.68 -7.57
N VAL A 250 1.57 -41.16 -8.22
CA VAL A 250 2.70 -41.95 -8.73
C VAL A 250 3.55 -42.48 -7.56
N THR A 251 3.88 -43.77 -7.60
CA THR A 251 4.74 -44.44 -6.62
C THR A 251 6.07 -44.87 -7.26
N THR A 252 7.19 -44.53 -6.63
CA THR A 252 8.56 -44.79 -7.12
C THR A 252 9.38 -45.55 -6.09
N LEU A 253 10.12 -46.58 -6.51
CA LEU A 253 11.04 -47.35 -5.65
C LEU A 253 12.27 -46.50 -5.29
N VAL A 254 12.66 -46.52 -4.01
CA VAL A 254 13.85 -45.84 -3.46
C VAL A 254 14.95 -46.82 -3.08
N SER A 255 14.59 -48.03 -2.64
CA SER A 255 15.52 -49.11 -2.28
C SER A 255 16.14 -49.79 -3.52
N ASP A 256 16.68 -48.99 -4.43
CA ASP A 256 17.43 -49.40 -5.61
C ASP A 256 18.82 -48.75 -5.67
N SER A 257 19.73 -49.40 -6.38
CA SER A 257 21.09 -48.87 -6.59
C SER A 257 21.09 -47.67 -7.54
N ALA A 258 22.23 -47.00 -7.69
CA ALA A 258 22.37 -45.87 -8.64
C ALA A 258 22.07 -46.23 -10.11
N SER A 259 22.14 -47.52 -10.46
CA SER A 259 21.79 -48.02 -11.79
C SER A 259 20.35 -48.54 -11.89
N GLY A 260 19.52 -48.31 -10.86
CA GLY A 260 18.14 -48.81 -10.79
C GLY A 260 18.02 -50.31 -10.51
N VAL A 261 19.06 -50.94 -9.94
CA VAL A 261 18.97 -52.37 -9.57
C VAL A 261 18.31 -52.47 -8.20
N HIS A 262 17.21 -53.21 -8.12
CA HIS A 262 16.47 -53.49 -6.89
C HIS A 262 17.40 -54.06 -5.79
N GLY A 263 17.29 -53.54 -4.58
CA GLY A 263 17.87 -54.12 -3.36
C GLY A 263 17.55 -55.61 -3.16
N ASN A 264 18.53 -56.38 -2.71
CA ASN A 264 18.39 -57.82 -2.46
C ASN A 264 18.08 -58.17 -0.99
N GLY A 265 17.78 -57.19 -0.15
CA GLY A 265 17.45 -57.34 1.26
C GLY A 265 16.42 -56.29 1.71
N GLY A 266 15.75 -56.56 2.84
CA GLY A 266 14.68 -55.69 3.35
C GLY A 266 15.17 -54.30 3.74
N SER A 267 14.36 -53.27 3.49
CA SER A 267 14.66 -51.87 3.81
C SER A 267 13.53 -51.21 4.61
N TYR A 268 13.88 -50.35 5.56
CA TYR A 268 12.99 -49.85 6.61
C TYR A 268 13.36 -48.44 7.09
N ASP A 269 12.50 -47.82 7.92
CA ASP A 269 12.71 -46.50 8.53
C ASP A 269 13.14 -45.39 7.55
N PRO A 270 12.36 -45.10 6.50
CA PRO A 270 12.73 -44.05 5.58
C PRO A 270 12.43 -42.66 6.15
N VAL A 271 13.35 -41.72 5.94
CA VAL A 271 13.18 -40.32 6.31
C VAL A 271 13.72 -39.40 5.22
N PHE A 272 12.96 -38.36 4.86
CA PHE A 272 13.45 -37.32 3.97
C PHE A 272 14.51 -36.44 4.64
N SER A 273 15.48 -35.95 3.86
CA SER A 273 16.31 -34.84 4.29
C SER A 273 15.50 -33.54 4.38
N PRO A 274 15.92 -32.56 5.21
CA PRO A 274 15.22 -31.28 5.35
C PRO A 274 15.08 -30.46 4.07
N ASP A 275 15.97 -30.69 3.09
CA ASP A 275 15.91 -30.08 1.75
C ASP A 275 15.11 -30.92 0.73
N GLY A 276 14.63 -32.10 1.12
CA GLY A 276 13.84 -33.02 0.29
C GLY A 276 14.64 -33.72 -0.81
N THR A 277 15.96 -33.50 -0.91
CA THR A 277 16.79 -34.04 -2.00
C THR A 277 17.27 -35.47 -1.75
N LYS A 278 17.14 -35.98 -0.53
CA LYS A 278 17.67 -37.29 -0.11
C LYS A 278 16.67 -38.04 0.75
N VAL A 279 16.82 -39.37 0.77
CA VAL A 279 16.14 -40.25 1.73
C VAL A 279 17.19 -41.08 2.45
N ALA A 280 17.20 -41.01 3.78
CA ALA A 280 17.95 -41.97 4.59
C ALA A 280 17.04 -43.13 4.96
N PHE A 281 17.59 -44.34 4.98
CA PHE A 281 16.86 -45.53 5.40
C PHE A 281 17.83 -46.61 5.89
N TYR A 282 17.30 -47.53 6.67
CA TYR A 282 17.98 -48.73 7.12
C TYR A 282 17.76 -49.87 6.12
N THR A 283 18.79 -50.67 5.81
CA THR A 283 18.69 -51.75 4.83
C THR A 283 19.60 -52.94 5.12
N PHE A 284 19.10 -54.14 4.85
CA PHE A 284 19.87 -55.39 4.80
C PHE A 284 20.42 -55.70 3.40
N ALA A 285 20.07 -54.90 2.39
CA ALA A 285 20.55 -55.10 1.03
C ALA A 285 22.05 -54.81 0.94
N ASP A 286 22.79 -55.70 0.26
CA ASP A 286 24.24 -55.57 0.07
C ASP A 286 24.63 -55.00 -1.30
N ASN A 287 23.65 -54.84 -2.20
CA ASN A 287 23.85 -54.45 -3.59
C ASN A 287 23.45 -52.99 -3.89
N LEU A 288 23.02 -52.23 -2.89
CA LEU A 288 22.63 -50.82 -3.08
C LEU A 288 23.85 -49.89 -3.21
N VAL A 289 24.92 -50.16 -2.46
CA VAL A 289 26.16 -49.38 -2.48
C VAL A 289 27.24 -50.15 -3.27
N PRO A 290 27.84 -49.58 -4.33
CA PRO A 290 28.86 -50.28 -5.11
C PRO A 290 30.07 -50.68 -4.26
N GLY A 291 30.39 -51.98 -4.23
CA GLY A 291 31.57 -52.51 -3.54
C GLY A 291 31.42 -52.71 -2.03
N SER A 292 30.23 -52.47 -1.45
CA SER A 292 29.94 -52.88 -0.07
C SER A 292 29.60 -54.38 -0.03
N SER A 293 30.19 -55.13 0.89
CA SER A 293 29.71 -56.46 1.25
C SER A 293 28.99 -56.35 2.60
N ASN A 294 27.70 -56.02 2.59
CA ASN A 294 26.91 -55.99 3.82
C ASN A 294 26.60 -57.45 4.21
N ILE A 295 27.38 -58.04 5.11
CA ILE A 295 27.35 -59.49 5.45
C ILE A 295 26.10 -59.82 6.31
N GLY A 296 24.89 -59.58 5.79
CA GLY A 296 23.64 -59.82 6.53
C GLY A 296 23.43 -58.93 7.76
N ILE A 297 24.22 -57.86 7.90
CA ILE A 297 24.09 -56.85 8.94
C ILE A 297 23.36 -55.65 8.34
N GLY A 298 22.34 -55.14 9.03
CA GLY A 298 21.59 -53.99 8.55
C GLY A 298 22.37 -52.68 8.71
N ASN A 299 22.34 -51.83 7.69
CA ASN A 299 23.12 -50.60 7.57
C ASN A 299 22.23 -49.38 7.32
N ILE A 300 22.71 -48.20 7.72
CA ILE A 300 22.09 -46.93 7.31
C ILE A 300 22.70 -46.49 5.98
N VAL A 301 21.84 -46.18 5.02
CA VAL A 301 22.22 -45.62 3.73
C VAL A 301 21.43 -44.35 3.44
N ILE A 302 21.98 -43.49 2.58
CA ILE A 302 21.30 -42.32 2.03
C ILE A 302 21.22 -42.46 0.52
N LYS A 303 20.01 -42.38 -0.04
CA LYS A 303 19.77 -42.23 -1.48
C LYS A 303 19.64 -40.75 -1.80
N ASP A 304 20.50 -40.25 -2.68
CA ASP A 304 20.33 -38.95 -3.30
C ASP A 304 19.31 -39.08 -4.45
N LEU A 305 18.19 -38.37 -4.33
CA LEU A 305 17.07 -38.47 -5.27
C LEU A 305 17.34 -37.76 -6.61
N THR A 306 18.34 -36.88 -6.65
CA THR A 306 18.70 -36.12 -7.87
C THR A 306 19.65 -36.94 -8.75
N THR A 307 20.63 -37.59 -8.14
CA THR A 307 21.68 -38.34 -8.83
C THR A 307 21.44 -39.85 -8.85
N GLY A 308 20.58 -40.35 -7.96
CA GLY A 308 20.35 -41.77 -7.73
C GLY A 308 21.45 -42.46 -6.90
N VAL A 309 22.51 -41.74 -6.51
CA VAL A 309 23.64 -42.32 -5.78
C VAL A 309 23.21 -42.77 -4.38
N VAL A 310 23.68 -43.94 -3.95
CA VAL A 310 23.48 -44.45 -2.59
C VAL A 310 24.80 -44.41 -1.83
N THR A 311 24.80 -43.78 -0.65
CA THR A 311 25.98 -43.63 0.22
C THR A 311 25.79 -44.36 1.53
N LEU A 312 26.81 -45.08 1.98
CA LEU A 312 26.82 -45.76 3.28
C LEU A 312 27.08 -44.76 4.42
N VAL A 313 26.15 -44.70 5.39
CA VAL A 313 26.26 -43.85 6.57
C VAL A 313 26.89 -44.60 7.73
N SER A 314 26.49 -45.84 7.99
CA SER A 314 26.98 -46.69 9.09
C SER A 314 28.39 -47.23 8.80
N ALA A 315 29.33 -46.30 8.71
CA ALA A 315 30.75 -46.52 8.49
C ALA A 315 31.55 -45.51 9.33
N ASN A 316 32.71 -45.91 9.82
CA ASN A 316 33.60 -45.09 10.63
C ASN A 316 34.18 -43.90 9.84
N ALA A 317 34.99 -43.06 10.49
CA ALA A 317 35.55 -41.85 9.89
C ALA A 317 36.45 -42.10 8.66
N ASP A 318 37.06 -43.29 8.56
CA ASP A 318 37.85 -43.72 7.40
C ASP A 318 37.00 -44.36 6.28
N GLY A 319 35.68 -44.41 6.47
CA GLY A 319 34.73 -45.02 5.55
C GLY A 319 34.63 -46.54 5.64
N ALA A 320 35.21 -47.18 6.66
CA ALA A 320 35.07 -48.61 6.86
C ALA A 320 33.65 -48.94 7.37
N PRO A 321 32.89 -49.84 6.72
CA PRO A 321 31.57 -50.25 7.17
C PRO A 321 31.59 -50.84 8.59
N GLN A 322 30.46 -50.76 9.28
CA GLN A 322 30.28 -51.54 10.51
C GLN A 322 30.34 -53.05 10.24
N ASP A 323 30.84 -53.83 11.21
CA ASP A 323 31.16 -55.25 11.01
C ASP A 323 30.47 -56.24 11.97
N ASN A 324 29.81 -55.76 13.03
CA ASN A 324 29.21 -56.63 14.05
C ASN A 324 27.92 -56.11 14.72
N GLY A 325 27.43 -54.92 14.37
CA GLY A 325 26.23 -54.34 14.96
C GLY A 325 25.28 -53.77 13.90
N GLU A 326 23.98 -53.92 14.11
CA GLU A 326 22.96 -53.32 13.26
C GLU A 326 22.82 -51.83 13.59
N ALA A 327 22.73 -50.98 12.56
CA ALA A 327 22.49 -49.55 12.74
C ALA A 327 21.07 -49.20 12.33
N GLN A 328 20.28 -48.54 13.18
CA GLN A 328 18.84 -48.32 12.96
C GLN A 328 18.42 -46.88 13.29
N LYS A 329 17.21 -46.49 12.87
CA LYS A 329 16.59 -45.18 13.09
C LYS A 329 17.44 -43.98 12.64
N PRO A 330 17.66 -43.85 11.32
CA PRO A 330 18.28 -42.65 10.79
C PRO A 330 17.40 -41.42 11.02
N VAL A 331 17.97 -40.34 11.53
CA VAL A 331 17.31 -39.04 11.67
C VAL A 331 18.28 -37.94 11.23
N PHE A 332 17.87 -37.11 10.28
CA PHE A 332 18.68 -35.96 9.86
C PHE A 332 18.64 -34.86 10.92
N SER A 333 19.76 -34.12 11.07
CA SER A 333 19.71 -32.82 11.72
C SER A 333 18.88 -31.83 10.89
N PRO A 334 18.31 -30.77 11.50
CA PRO A 334 17.47 -29.80 10.78
C PRO A 334 18.14 -29.07 9.62
N ASP A 335 19.47 -28.90 9.68
CA ASP A 335 20.32 -28.32 8.63
C ASP A 335 20.74 -29.35 7.55
N GLY A 336 20.40 -30.63 7.74
CA GLY A 336 20.79 -31.74 6.86
C GLY A 336 22.29 -32.08 6.86
N THR A 337 23.10 -31.46 7.73
CA THR A 337 24.56 -31.66 7.75
C THR A 337 24.99 -32.88 8.55
N LYS A 338 24.11 -33.43 9.40
CA LYS A 338 24.38 -34.57 10.26
C LYS A 338 23.25 -35.59 10.18
N ILE A 339 23.56 -36.81 10.59
CA ILE A 339 22.58 -37.88 10.76
C ILE A 339 22.85 -38.61 12.07
N ALA A 340 21.81 -38.73 12.89
CA ALA A 340 21.82 -39.55 14.09
C ALA A 340 21.26 -40.93 13.78
N PHE A 341 21.78 -41.94 14.45
CA PHE A 341 21.30 -43.31 14.41
C PHE A 341 21.80 -44.03 15.68
N TYR A 342 21.27 -45.20 16.00
CA TYR A 342 21.87 -46.04 17.03
C TYR A 342 22.45 -47.31 16.42
N SER A 343 23.49 -47.85 17.04
CA SER A 343 24.12 -49.10 16.60
C SER A 343 24.73 -49.85 17.78
N PHE A 344 24.88 -51.16 17.64
CA PHE A 344 25.68 -51.99 18.55
C PHE A 344 27.15 -52.13 18.09
N ALA A 345 27.52 -51.52 16.96
CA ALA A 345 28.81 -51.75 16.33
C ALA A 345 29.98 -51.17 17.14
N ASP A 346 30.99 -52.00 17.42
CA ASP A 346 32.17 -51.60 18.22
C ASP A 346 33.28 -50.94 17.39
N ASN A 347 33.10 -50.87 16.06
CA ASN A 347 34.10 -50.40 15.11
C ASN A 347 33.78 -49.04 14.47
N LEU A 348 32.61 -48.45 14.77
CA LEU A 348 32.22 -47.11 14.31
C LEU A 348 33.05 -46.01 15.00
N VAL A 349 33.27 -46.16 16.30
CA VAL A 349 34.13 -45.30 17.12
C VAL A 349 34.99 -46.21 18.01
N PRO A 350 36.34 -46.17 17.91
CA PRO A 350 37.19 -47.07 18.68
C PRO A 350 36.96 -47.01 20.19
N GLY A 351 36.77 -48.18 20.80
CA GLY A 351 36.61 -48.32 22.26
C GLY A 351 35.17 -48.18 22.78
N VAL A 352 34.22 -47.91 21.89
CA VAL A 352 32.79 -47.89 22.18
C VAL A 352 32.21 -49.30 22.02
N ASN A 353 31.36 -49.74 22.95
CA ASN A 353 30.72 -51.07 22.89
C ASN A 353 29.32 -51.01 23.50
N GLY A 354 28.29 -51.60 22.87
CA GLY A 354 26.92 -51.50 23.39
C GLY A 354 25.99 -50.78 22.41
N TYR A 355 24.69 -50.72 22.72
CA TYR A 355 23.72 -49.99 21.92
C TYR A 355 23.81 -48.51 22.24
N GLU A 356 24.52 -47.79 21.38
CA GLU A 356 24.82 -46.38 21.56
C GLU A 356 24.21 -45.53 20.47
N ILE A 357 23.97 -44.26 20.80
CA ILE A 357 23.59 -43.25 19.83
C ILE A 357 24.84 -42.68 19.19
N TYR A 358 24.88 -42.70 17.86
CA TYR A 358 25.92 -42.09 17.05
C TYR A 358 25.37 -40.91 16.27
N VAL A 359 26.20 -39.90 16.09
CA VAL A 359 25.97 -38.80 15.14
C VAL A 359 27.12 -38.79 14.14
N LYS A 360 26.78 -38.90 12.86
CA LYS A 360 27.72 -38.74 11.75
C LYS A 360 27.54 -37.38 11.12
N ASP A 361 28.64 -36.65 11.02
CA ASP A 361 28.73 -35.42 10.25
C ASP A 361 28.93 -35.78 8.77
N LEU A 362 27.98 -35.40 7.92
CA LEU A 362 27.93 -35.78 6.51
C LEU A 362 28.90 -34.96 5.63
N ILE A 363 29.45 -33.87 6.16
CA ILE A 363 30.42 -33.02 5.46
C ILE A 363 31.84 -33.54 5.69
N THR A 364 32.19 -33.79 6.95
CA THR A 364 33.53 -34.21 7.37
C THR A 364 33.70 -35.72 7.40
N GLY A 365 32.60 -36.48 7.47
CA GLY A 365 32.62 -37.93 7.67
C GLY A 365 32.84 -38.37 9.11
N THR A 366 33.03 -37.44 10.05
CA THR A 366 33.30 -37.73 11.46
C THR A 366 32.10 -38.43 12.11
N VAL A 367 32.36 -39.46 12.92
CA VAL A 367 31.33 -40.17 13.71
C VAL A 367 31.67 -40.03 15.20
N LYS A 368 30.69 -39.67 16.02
CA LYS A 368 30.82 -39.55 17.48
C LYS A 368 29.68 -40.25 18.19
N ILE A 369 29.92 -40.72 19.43
CA ILE A 369 28.84 -41.15 20.32
C ILE A 369 28.22 -39.95 21.05
N VAL A 370 26.92 -40.01 21.26
CA VAL A 370 26.14 -38.98 21.96
C VAL A 370 25.69 -39.43 23.34
N SER A 371 25.33 -40.70 23.50
CA SER A 371 24.91 -41.33 24.74
C SER A 371 26.06 -41.45 25.74
N THR A 372 26.46 -40.30 26.27
CA THR A 372 27.55 -40.12 27.22
C THR A 372 27.09 -39.27 28.38
N ASN A 373 27.63 -39.54 29.56
CA ASN A 373 27.42 -38.69 30.72
C ASN A 373 28.19 -37.35 30.60
N ALA A 374 28.04 -36.49 31.60
CA ALA A 374 28.70 -35.17 31.62
C ALA A 374 30.25 -35.22 31.61
N SER A 375 30.86 -36.38 31.92
CA SER A 375 32.31 -36.58 31.84
C SER A 375 32.78 -37.20 30.51
N GLY A 376 31.86 -37.42 29.57
CA GLY A 376 32.13 -38.11 28.30
C GLY A 376 32.21 -39.63 28.41
N ALA A 377 31.89 -40.21 29.57
CA ALA A 377 31.85 -41.67 29.70
C ALA A 377 30.57 -42.20 29.03
N GLN A 378 30.73 -43.24 28.23
CA GLN A 378 29.64 -43.91 27.52
C GLN A 378 28.55 -44.42 28.47
N ALA A 379 27.30 -44.42 28.01
CA ALA A 379 26.18 -45.09 28.65
C ALA A 379 26.51 -46.56 28.94
N ASN A 380 26.04 -47.07 30.09
CA ASN A 380 26.22 -48.45 30.51
C ASN A 380 24.97 -49.32 30.30
N GLY A 381 24.02 -48.84 29.48
CA GLY A 381 22.75 -49.47 29.16
C GLY A 381 22.37 -49.21 27.71
N TYR A 382 21.20 -49.69 27.30
CA TYR A 382 20.73 -49.54 25.93
C TYR A 382 20.29 -48.11 25.68
N SER A 383 20.80 -47.46 24.64
CA SER A 383 20.37 -46.13 24.21
C SER A 383 19.84 -46.19 22.77
N GLN A 384 18.64 -45.64 22.53
CA GLN A 384 17.96 -45.72 21.24
C GLN A 384 17.01 -44.53 20.99
N ALA A 385 16.32 -44.55 19.84
CA ALA A 385 15.35 -43.54 19.40
C ALA A 385 15.87 -42.08 19.46
N PRO A 386 16.99 -41.77 18.79
CA PRO A 386 17.53 -40.41 18.77
C PRO A 386 16.66 -39.46 17.95
N VAL A 387 16.40 -38.26 18.46
CA VAL A 387 15.69 -37.19 17.75
C VAL A 387 16.39 -35.85 17.99
N PHE A 388 16.64 -35.08 16.94
CA PHE A 388 17.21 -33.75 17.05
C PHE A 388 16.16 -32.73 17.50
N SER A 389 16.58 -31.72 18.27
CA SER A 389 15.83 -30.48 18.40
C SER A 389 15.81 -29.72 17.08
N SER A 390 14.83 -28.84 16.89
CA SER A 390 14.61 -28.08 15.64
C SER A 390 15.73 -27.10 15.29
N ASP A 391 16.52 -26.69 16.27
CA ASP A 391 17.74 -25.88 16.11
C ASP A 391 19.02 -26.73 15.97
N GLY A 392 18.91 -28.06 16.05
CA GLY A 392 20.02 -28.99 15.94
C GLY A 392 21.01 -28.96 17.11
N THR A 393 20.73 -28.23 18.20
CA THR A 393 21.65 -28.07 19.32
C THR A 393 21.54 -29.21 20.35
N LYS A 394 20.41 -29.91 20.38
CA LYS A 394 20.10 -30.96 21.33
C LYS A 394 19.70 -32.25 20.63
N LEU A 395 19.90 -33.36 21.32
CA LEU A 395 19.38 -34.66 20.97
C LEU A 395 18.60 -35.21 22.15
N VAL A 396 17.38 -35.66 21.90
CA VAL A 396 16.61 -36.46 22.86
C VAL A 396 16.70 -37.93 22.46
N PHE A 397 16.83 -38.80 23.44
CA PHE A 397 16.90 -40.25 23.26
C PHE A 397 16.41 -40.94 24.52
N GLU A 398 16.03 -42.21 24.39
CA GLU A 398 15.73 -43.06 25.54
C GLU A 398 16.96 -43.88 25.93
N SER A 399 17.15 -44.12 27.22
CA SER A 399 18.25 -44.95 27.71
C SER A 399 17.92 -45.68 28.99
N SER A 400 18.34 -46.95 29.09
CA SER A 400 18.30 -47.73 30.33
C SER A 400 19.57 -47.55 31.20
N ALA A 401 20.42 -46.58 30.86
CA ALA A 401 21.74 -46.43 31.43
C ALA A 401 21.73 -45.68 32.78
N SER A 402 22.20 -46.36 33.82
CA SER A 402 22.27 -45.84 35.19
C SER A 402 23.36 -44.78 35.41
N ASN A 403 24.23 -44.55 34.43
CA ASN A 403 25.42 -43.70 34.58
C ASN A 403 25.38 -42.41 33.76
N LEU A 404 24.28 -42.11 33.05
CA LEU A 404 24.13 -40.87 32.27
C LEU A 404 23.99 -39.64 33.18
N VAL A 405 23.13 -39.75 34.21
CA VAL A 405 22.95 -38.70 35.23
C VAL A 405 23.09 -39.29 36.64
N PRO A 406 23.57 -38.52 37.63
CA PRO A 406 23.58 -38.96 39.01
C PRO A 406 22.16 -39.24 39.53
N GLY A 407 21.99 -40.31 40.29
CA GLY A 407 20.71 -40.63 40.94
C GLY A 407 19.73 -41.44 40.09
N ASP A 408 20.14 -41.92 38.91
CA ASP A 408 19.44 -43.02 38.25
C ASP A 408 19.43 -44.27 39.11
N THR A 409 18.24 -44.75 39.47
CA THR A 409 18.08 -45.90 40.36
C THR A 409 16.96 -46.85 39.97
N ASN A 410 16.14 -46.55 38.95
CA ASN A 410 15.03 -47.42 38.54
C ASN A 410 15.52 -48.60 37.67
N GLY A 411 16.63 -48.42 36.93
CA GLY A 411 17.14 -49.43 36.01
C GLY A 411 16.19 -49.69 34.83
N THR A 412 15.33 -48.72 34.50
CA THR A 412 14.37 -48.75 33.40
C THR A 412 14.75 -47.72 32.34
N GLU A 413 14.16 -47.81 31.15
CA GLU A 413 14.33 -46.79 30.12
C GLU A 413 13.74 -45.45 30.58
N ASP A 414 14.58 -44.43 30.53
CA ASP A 414 14.26 -43.05 30.83
C ASP A 414 14.55 -42.16 29.61
N ILE A 415 13.93 -40.99 29.56
CA ILE A 415 14.15 -40.02 28.48
C ILE A 415 15.28 -39.07 28.89
N TYR A 416 16.26 -38.89 28.01
CA TYR A 416 17.41 -38.02 28.19
C TYR A 416 17.52 -37.01 27.07
N VAL A 417 17.85 -35.76 27.43
CA VAL A 417 18.28 -34.72 26.49
C VAL A 417 19.77 -34.48 26.69
N LYS A 418 20.53 -34.59 25.61
CA LYS A 418 21.96 -34.28 25.55
C LYS A 418 22.16 -33.07 24.65
N ASP A 419 22.93 -32.10 25.13
CA ASP A 419 23.43 -31.03 24.29
C ASP A 419 24.54 -31.59 23.40
N ILE A 420 24.37 -31.51 22.08
CA ILE A 420 25.24 -32.16 21.08
C ILE A 420 25.94 -31.18 20.15
N ALA A 421 25.74 -29.87 20.38
CA ALA A 421 26.43 -28.79 19.69
C ALA A 421 26.44 -27.53 20.61
N PRO A 422 27.38 -26.60 20.42
CA PRO A 422 27.09 -25.49 19.51
C PRO A 422 27.68 -25.87 18.17
N PRO A 423 27.07 -25.45 17.07
CA PRO A 423 27.38 -26.08 15.82
C PRO A 423 28.79 -25.63 15.44
N SER A 424 29.38 -26.24 14.44
CA SER A 424 30.43 -25.61 13.64
C SER A 424 29.99 -24.25 13.04
N VAL A 425 28.80 -23.77 13.42
CA VAL A 425 27.92 -22.76 12.85
C VAL A 425 26.92 -22.22 13.90
N THR A 426 27.05 -21.04 14.49
CA THR A 426 25.92 -20.46 15.24
C THR A 426 24.83 -20.10 14.24
N GLU A 427 23.65 -20.72 14.30
CA GLU A 427 22.59 -20.45 13.32
C GLU A 427 21.57 -19.44 13.87
N ALA A 428 21.17 -18.48 13.05
CA ALA A 428 20.00 -17.66 13.32
C ALA A 428 19.04 -17.70 12.14
N LYS A 429 17.75 -17.89 12.44
CA LYS A 429 16.69 -17.80 11.43
C LYS A 429 16.04 -16.43 11.55
N LEU A 430 16.06 -15.69 10.45
CA LEU A 430 15.40 -14.40 10.33
C LEU A 430 14.35 -14.51 9.23
N THR A 431 13.14 -14.09 9.52
CA THR A 431 12.09 -13.92 8.52
C THR A 431 11.99 -12.44 8.23
N ASP A 432 11.94 -12.09 6.95
CA ASP A 432 11.58 -10.73 6.56
C ASP A 432 10.21 -10.39 7.18
N ASN A 433 10.10 -9.21 7.76
CA ASN A 433 8.87 -8.71 8.36
C ASN A 433 8.44 -7.37 7.74
N GLY A 434 9.04 -7.00 6.62
CA GLY A 434 8.84 -5.72 5.94
C GLY A 434 9.45 -4.51 6.67
N ALA A 435 10.26 -4.73 7.73
CA ALA A 435 10.99 -3.66 8.38
C ALA A 435 12.22 -3.27 7.54
N ALA A 436 12.60 -1.99 7.54
CA ALA A 436 13.76 -1.50 6.76
C ALA A 436 15.06 -2.27 7.02
N HIS A 437 15.22 -2.80 8.23
CA HIS A 437 16.30 -3.68 8.64
C HIS A 437 15.73 -4.87 9.41
N VAL A 438 16.35 -6.03 9.21
CA VAL A 438 16.13 -7.22 10.03
C VAL A 438 17.45 -7.58 10.69
N SER A 439 17.43 -7.75 12.01
CA SER A 439 18.64 -8.02 12.79
C SER A 439 18.43 -9.10 13.82
N THR A 440 19.52 -9.76 14.18
CA THR A 440 19.58 -10.74 15.26
C THR A 440 20.94 -10.67 15.94
N SER A 441 21.02 -11.20 17.15
CA SER A 441 22.25 -11.24 17.92
C SER A 441 22.32 -12.53 18.69
N GLY A 442 23.54 -13.00 18.95
CA GLY A 442 23.75 -14.17 19.78
C GLY A 442 25.11 -14.12 20.45
N ALA A 443 25.43 -15.21 21.13
CA ALA A 443 26.71 -15.37 21.78
C ALA A 443 27.28 -16.75 21.50
N ALA A 444 28.60 -16.82 21.39
CA ALA A 444 29.39 -18.03 21.48
C ALA A 444 30.24 -17.92 22.74
N PHE A 445 30.47 -19.01 23.45
CA PHE A 445 31.35 -19.01 24.61
C PHE A 445 32.68 -19.63 24.22
N PHE A 446 33.73 -19.39 24.99
CA PHE A 446 35.03 -20.00 24.79
C PHE A 446 35.73 -20.21 26.13
N THR A 447 36.69 -21.12 26.13
CA THR A 447 37.61 -21.34 27.24
C THR A 447 39.03 -21.32 26.73
N ASP A 448 39.93 -20.82 27.57
CA ASP A 448 41.36 -20.93 27.38
C ASP A 448 42.00 -21.54 28.64
N ALA A 449 42.90 -22.49 28.44
CA ALA A 449 43.68 -23.08 29.52
C ALA A 449 44.67 -22.06 30.12
N ASP A 450 45.12 -21.10 29.31
CA ASP A 450 46.08 -20.07 29.64
C ASP A 450 45.36 -18.79 30.12
N LYS A 451 44.93 -18.80 31.39
CA LYS A 451 44.07 -17.76 32.01
C LYS A 451 44.64 -16.32 32.05
N THR A 452 45.83 -16.09 31.53
CA THR A 452 46.47 -14.75 31.47
C THR A 452 46.40 -14.12 30.09
N ASP A 453 45.87 -14.84 29.11
CA ASP A 453 45.84 -14.40 27.73
C ASP A 453 44.73 -13.36 27.52
N THR A 454 44.86 -12.57 26.45
CA THR A 454 43.88 -11.55 26.07
C THR A 454 43.44 -11.84 24.66
N HIS A 455 42.14 -12.02 24.45
CA HIS A 455 41.64 -12.49 23.16
C HIS A 455 41.23 -11.32 22.27
N THR A 456 41.38 -11.53 20.96
CA THR A 456 40.82 -10.63 19.94
C THR A 456 39.93 -11.42 18.99
N ILE A 457 38.84 -10.81 18.56
CA ILE A 457 37.87 -11.43 17.66
C ILE A 457 37.86 -10.70 16.31
N SER A 458 37.82 -11.46 15.23
CA SER A 458 37.64 -10.95 13.87
C SER A 458 36.54 -11.72 13.15
N VAL A 459 35.89 -11.06 12.18
CA VAL A 459 34.79 -11.61 11.39
C VAL A 459 35.19 -11.61 9.92
N ALA A 460 35.04 -12.75 9.25
CA ALA A 460 35.17 -12.87 7.81
C ALA A 460 33.81 -13.24 7.19
N SER A 461 33.37 -12.49 6.17
CA SER A 461 32.18 -12.80 5.39
C SER A 461 32.51 -13.66 4.17
N GLN A 462 31.52 -14.37 3.64
CA GLN A 462 31.61 -15.09 2.39
C GLN A 462 31.09 -14.24 1.21
N SER A 463 31.44 -14.66 0.00
CA SER A 463 30.96 -14.03 -1.22
C SER A 463 29.49 -14.39 -1.44
N GLY A 464 28.62 -13.38 -1.49
CA GLY A 464 27.17 -13.58 -1.69
C GLY A 464 26.34 -13.45 -0.42
N ASP A 465 26.97 -13.17 0.73
CA ASP A 465 26.25 -12.78 1.94
C ASP A 465 25.49 -11.45 1.71
N LEU A 466 24.24 -11.37 2.17
CA LEU A 466 23.35 -10.23 1.98
C LEU A 466 23.45 -9.20 3.10
N GLY A 467 23.75 -9.65 4.32
CA GLY A 467 23.89 -8.83 5.52
C GLY A 467 25.32 -8.68 6.01
N THR A 468 25.45 -8.09 7.19
CA THR A 468 26.74 -7.86 7.85
C THR A 468 26.73 -8.38 9.26
N LEU A 469 27.85 -8.96 9.70
CA LEU A 469 28.03 -9.45 11.06
C LEU A 469 29.18 -8.70 11.76
N THR A 470 28.95 -8.34 13.02
CA THR A 470 29.94 -7.77 13.92
C THR A 470 30.07 -8.65 15.16
N ALA A 471 31.26 -8.68 15.78
CA ALA A 471 31.50 -9.47 16.99
C ALA A 471 32.40 -8.73 17.98
N THR A 472 32.19 -8.99 19.27
CA THR A 472 32.96 -8.46 20.40
C THR A 472 33.28 -9.59 21.37
N VAL A 473 34.44 -9.51 22.03
CA VAL A 473 34.90 -10.52 22.98
C VAL A 473 34.95 -9.95 24.40
N ASP A 474 34.50 -10.74 25.36
CA ASP A 474 34.60 -10.52 26.80
C ASP A 474 35.38 -11.69 27.42
N ASP A 475 36.66 -11.44 27.71
CA ASP A 475 37.57 -12.40 28.33
C ASP A 475 37.16 -12.79 29.76
N ALA A 476 36.50 -11.91 30.50
CA ALA A 476 36.16 -12.17 31.90
C ALA A 476 35.08 -13.25 32.02
N ASP A 477 34.14 -13.24 31.08
CA ASP A 477 33.02 -14.17 31.01
C ASP A 477 33.25 -15.31 29.99
N GLY A 478 34.41 -15.33 29.31
CA GLY A 478 34.72 -16.32 28.27
C GLY A 478 33.68 -16.29 27.15
N LYS A 479 33.28 -15.09 26.69
CA LYS A 479 32.11 -14.88 25.83
C LYS A 479 32.43 -14.02 24.62
N VAL A 480 32.00 -14.46 23.44
CA VAL A 480 31.94 -13.67 22.21
C VAL A 480 30.49 -13.32 21.93
N THR A 481 30.15 -12.03 21.86
CA THR A 481 28.82 -11.56 21.46
C THR A 481 28.86 -11.07 20.03
N TRP A 482 27.96 -11.55 19.19
CA TRP A 482 27.86 -11.16 17.79
C TRP A 482 26.48 -10.55 17.47
N SER A 483 26.45 -9.66 16.47
CA SER A 483 25.25 -9.01 15.96
C SER A 483 25.26 -9.04 14.44
N TYR A 484 24.15 -9.47 13.86
CA TYR A 484 23.90 -9.50 12.43
C TYR A 484 22.81 -8.49 12.06
N ASP A 485 22.97 -7.82 10.94
CA ASP A 485 22.00 -6.87 10.39
C ASP A 485 21.98 -6.94 8.85
N VAL A 486 20.78 -6.93 8.27
CA VAL A 486 20.55 -6.91 6.83
C VAL A 486 19.46 -5.90 6.45
N PHE A 487 19.68 -5.17 5.36
CA PHE A 487 18.69 -4.26 4.78
C PHE A 487 17.59 -5.02 4.06
N HIS A 488 16.34 -4.61 4.21
CA HIS A 488 15.21 -5.23 3.51
C HIS A 488 15.39 -5.27 1.99
N ALA A 489 15.98 -4.22 1.38
CA ALA A 489 16.25 -4.20 -0.06
C ALA A 489 17.13 -5.35 -0.56
N ASN A 490 17.95 -5.96 0.30
CA ASN A 490 18.79 -7.10 -0.07
C ASN A 490 18.05 -8.44 0.01
N ILE A 491 16.98 -8.52 0.81
CA ILE A 491 16.20 -9.75 1.04
C ILE A 491 14.86 -9.76 0.31
N ALA A 492 14.31 -8.58 -0.03
CA ALA A 492 13.06 -8.41 -0.79
C ALA A 492 12.98 -9.24 -2.10
N PRO A 493 14.09 -9.53 -2.83
CA PRO A 493 14.02 -10.43 -3.99
C PRO A 493 13.74 -11.92 -3.67
N LEU A 494 13.66 -12.31 -2.39
CA LEU A 494 13.35 -13.67 -1.97
C LEU A 494 11.84 -13.85 -1.81
N ALA A 495 11.23 -14.64 -2.68
CA ALA A 495 9.81 -15.01 -2.58
C ALA A 495 9.44 -15.69 -1.25
N ALA A 496 8.15 -15.71 -0.90
CA ALA A 496 7.63 -16.39 0.30
C ALA A 496 8.21 -17.79 0.49
N GLY A 497 8.80 -18.01 1.67
CA GLY A 497 9.37 -19.30 2.05
C GLY A 497 10.69 -19.66 1.36
N ARG A 498 11.15 -18.86 0.38
CA ARG A 498 12.48 -19.01 -0.20
C ARG A 498 13.51 -18.55 0.81
N THR A 499 14.55 -19.37 1.00
CA THR A 499 15.62 -19.07 1.95
C THR A 499 16.92 -18.70 1.27
N HIS A 500 17.67 -17.78 1.88
CA HIS A 500 19.08 -17.51 1.59
C HIS A 500 19.90 -17.67 2.87
N THR A 501 21.13 -18.17 2.77
CA THR A 501 21.99 -18.39 3.94
C THR A 501 23.24 -17.55 3.82
N ASP A 502 23.40 -16.60 4.74
CA ASP A 502 24.66 -15.88 4.94
C ASP A 502 25.56 -16.70 5.87
N ALA A 503 26.87 -16.69 5.64
CA ALA A 503 27.82 -17.46 6.43
C ALA A 503 29.09 -16.68 6.79
N PHE A 504 29.29 -16.42 8.07
CA PHE A 504 30.43 -15.68 8.62
C PHE A 504 31.36 -16.61 9.41
N THR A 505 32.67 -16.37 9.37
CA THR A 505 33.65 -17.05 10.23
C THR A 505 34.16 -16.08 11.28
N LEU A 506 33.87 -16.38 12.55
CA LEU A 506 34.51 -15.75 13.70
C LEU A 506 35.87 -16.39 13.94
N THR A 507 36.92 -15.59 14.09
CA THR A 507 38.27 -16.06 14.46
C THR A 507 38.71 -15.39 15.75
N LEU A 508 38.91 -16.20 16.78
CA LEU A 508 39.38 -15.81 18.11
C LEU A 508 40.87 -16.10 18.21
N ASP A 509 41.69 -15.08 18.46
CA ASP A 509 43.16 -15.15 18.56
C ASP A 509 43.60 -14.81 20.00
N ASP A 510 44.46 -15.64 20.59
CA ASP A 510 44.98 -15.48 21.97
C ASP A 510 46.14 -14.47 22.09
N GLY A 511 46.62 -13.93 20.97
CA GLY A 511 47.75 -13.00 20.91
C GLY A 511 49.13 -13.66 21.11
N HIS A 512 49.19 -14.97 21.33
CA HIS A 512 50.39 -15.78 21.54
C HIS A 512 50.54 -16.91 20.50
N GLY A 513 49.71 -16.90 19.46
CA GLY A 513 49.83 -17.75 18.27
C GLY A 513 48.89 -18.96 18.24
N GLY A 514 47.98 -19.08 19.21
CA GLY A 514 46.83 -19.98 19.16
C GLY A 514 45.58 -19.25 18.68
N SER A 515 44.75 -19.95 17.91
CA SER A 515 43.48 -19.41 17.44
C SER A 515 42.39 -20.48 17.32
N ALA A 516 41.15 -20.05 17.48
CA ALA A 516 39.95 -20.86 17.26
C ALA A 516 39.03 -20.19 16.25
N THR A 517 38.27 -20.99 15.53
CA THR A 517 37.26 -20.49 14.58
C THR A 517 35.88 -21.04 14.90
N GLN A 518 34.87 -20.23 14.63
CA GLN A 518 33.47 -20.56 14.81
C GLN A 518 32.69 -19.95 13.64
N SER A 519 31.95 -20.75 12.87
CA SER A 519 31.07 -20.16 11.85
C SER A 519 29.81 -19.61 12.51
N VAL A 520 29.16 -18.63 11.89
CA VAL A 520 27.80 -18.17 12.18
C VAL A 520 27.05 -18.17 10.86
N THR A 521 25.97 -18.95 10.75
CA THR A 521 25.06 -18.86 9.60
C THR A 521 23.82 -18.08 9.99
N VAL A 522 23.30 -17.31 9.04
CA VAL A 522 22.01 -16.65 9.18
C VAL A 522 21.15 -17.08 8.01
N THR A 523 20.11 -17.85 8.28
CA THR A 523 19.11 -18.23 7.28
C THR A 523 18.04 -17.17 7.23
N LEU A 524 18.00 -16.45 6.12
CA LEU A 524 17.03 -15.44 5.78
C LEU A 524 15.88 -16.12 5.04
N THR A 525 14.66 -15.98 5.53
CA THR A 525 13.44 -16.47 4.87
C THR A 525 12.67 -15.28 4.32
N GLY A 526 12.47 -15.27 3.01
CA GLY A 526 11.65 -14.27 2.33
C GLY A 526 10.18 -14.40 2.74
N ILE A 527 9.50 -13.25 2.74
CA ILE A 527 8.04 -13.18 2.67
C ILE A 527 7.67 -12.76 1.26
N ASP A 528 6.45 -13.08 0.85
CA ASP A 528 5.89 -12.53 -0.38
C ASP A 528 5.74 -11.01 -0.22
N ASP A 529 6.23 -10.20 -1.17
CA ASP A 529 6.03 -8.74 -1.17
C ASP A 529 4.85 -8.39 -2.09
N ALA A 530 3.96 -7.48 -1.65
CA ALA A 530 2.79 -7.17 -2.47
C ALA A 530 3.17 -6.41 -3.75
N PRO A 531 2.47 -6.61 -4.89
CA PRO A 531 2.80 -5.93 -6.14
C PRO A 531 2.60 -4.43 -6.00
N VAL A 532 3.49 -3.62 -6.58
CA VAL A 532 3.43 -2.16 -6.50
C VAL A 532 2.89 -1.57 -7.80
N ILE A 533 1.75 -0.87 -7.72
CA ILE A 533 1.15 -0.16 -8.87
C ILE A 533 1.75 1.25 -8.97
N GLY A 534 2.70 1.42 -9.90
CA GLY A 534 3.39 2.70 -10.15
C GLY A 534 2.65 3.66 -11.09
N SER A 535 1.66 3.18 -11.83
CA SER A 535 0.84 3.99 -12.76
C SER A 535 -0.15 4.92 -12.02
N GLY A 536 -0.55 6.05 -12.61
CA GLY A 536 -1.39 7.09 -11.98
C GLY A 536 -2.84 6.68 -11.71
N ALA A 537 -3.62 7.41 -10.90
CA ALA A 537 -5.01 7.03 -10.57
C ALA A 537 -6.07 7.56 -11.56
N THR A 538 -5.64 8.29 -12.60
CA THR A 538 -6.54 8.94 -13.56
C THR A 538 -5.98 8.85 -14.97
N ALA A 539 -6.87 8.81 -15.95
CA ALA A 539 -6.52 8.93 -17.36
C ALA A 539 -7.64 9.63 -18.15
N THR A 540 -7.28 10.18 -19.30
CA THR A 540 -8.23 10.73 -20.26
C THR A 540 -8.18 9.92 -21.54
N PHE A 541 -9.35 9.63 -22.11
CA PHE A 541 -9.44 8.90 -23.36
C PHE A 541 -10.46 9.56 -24.28
N ALA A 542 -10.05 9.86 -25.50
CA ALA A 542 -10.95 10.37 -26.51
C ALA A 542 -12.03 9.33 -26.83
N GLU A 543 -13.28 9.75 -26.95
CA GLU A 543 -14.35 8.88 -27.44
C GLU A 543 -14.06 8.36 -28.85
N ASN A 544 -14.81 7.35 -29.30
CA ASN A 544 -14.59 6.61 -30.55
C ASN A 544 -13.26 5.82 -30.65
N GLY A 545 -12.32 6.02 -29.71
CA GLY A 545 -11.07 5.29 -29.66
C GLY A 545 -11.25 3.79 -29.38
N THR A 546 -10.42 2.95 -30.01
CA THR A 546 -10.35 1.49 -29.75
C THR A 546 -8.98 1.03 -29.25
N ASP A 547 -8.04 1.95 -29.11
CA ASP A 547 -6.67 1.67 -28.68
C ASP A 547 -6.59 1.49 -27.15
N VAL A 548 -5.37 1.26 -26.64
CA VAL A 548 -5.13 1.14 -25.20
C VAL A 548 -5.50 2.45 -24.50
N THR A 549 -6.50 2.39 -23.62
CA THR A 549 -6.98 3.57 -22.89
C THR A 549 -6.10 3.90 -21.70
N TYR A 550 -5.46 2.89 -21.12
CA TYR A 550 -4.62 3.02 -19.94
C TYR A 550 -3.70 1.81 -19.81
N HIS A 551 -2.47 2.02 -19.34
CA HIS A 551 -1.53 0.94 -19.05
C HIS A 551 -1.25 0.88 -17.55
N VAL A 552 -1.63 -0.24 -16.92
CA VAL A 552 -1.34 -0.52 -15.52
C VAL A 552 0.13 -0.92 -15.41
N ALA A 553 1.00 0.06 -15.18
CA ALA A 553 2.39 -0.22 -14.82
C ALA A 553 2.44 -0.72 -13.36
N ALA A 554 2.75 -2.00 -13.20
CA ALA A 554 3.00 -2.60 -11.90
C ALA A 554 4.31 -3.40 -11.93
N THR A 555 4.99 -3.40 -10.80
CA THR A 555 6.22 -4.16 -10.58
C THR A 555 6.13 -4.88 -9.27
N ASP A 556 6.79 -6.01 -9.21
CA ASP A 556 6.86 -6.85 -8.04
C ASP A 556 8.31 -7.34 -7.92
N VAL A 557 8.84 -7.34 -6.71
CA VAL A 557 10.29 -7.46 -6.44
C VAL A 557 10.75 -8.91 -6.43
N ASP A 558 9.85 -9.83 -6.09
CA ASP A 558 10.07 -11.27 -5.97
C ASP A 558 9.22 -12.10 -6.97
N SER A 559 8.20 -11.51 -7.58
CA SER A 559 7.39 -12.11 -8.64
C SER A 559 7.54 -11.39 -10.00
N PRO A 560 8.22 -11.97 -11.00
CA PRO A 560 8.51 -11.29 -12.26
C PRO A 560 7.29 -11.18 -13.21
N ALA A 561 6.12 -11.73 -12.87
CA ALA A 561 4.96 -11.80 -13.77
C ALA A 561 3.62 -11.61 -13.05
N PRO A 562 3.26 -10.37 -12.65
CA PRO A 562 1.96 -10.10 -12.05
C PRO A 562 0.80 -10.31 -13.02
N THR A 563 -0.35 -10.69 -12.48
CA THR A 563 -1.63 -10.84 -13.19
C THR A 563 -2.57 -9.68 -12.88
N TYR A 564 -3.43 -9.34 -13.84
CA TYR A 564 -4.27 -8.15 -13.78
C TYR A 564 -5.75 -8.54 -13.86
N SER A 565 -6.57 -7.91 -13.04
CA SER A 565 -8.03 -8.02 -13.10
C SER A 565 -8.70 -6.69 -12.81
N LEU A 566 -9.95 -6.54 -13.26
CA LEU A 566 -10.76 -5.33 -13.08
C LEU A 566 -12.02 -5.65 -12.27
N SER A 567 -12.37 -4.75 -11.36
CA SER A 567 -13.62 -4.77 -10.59
C SER A 567 -14.15 -3.34 -10.42
N GLY A 568 -15.29 -3.14 -9.76
CA GLY A 568 -15.93 -1.83 -9.64
C GLY A 568 -17.16 -1.68 -10.52
N ALA A 569 -17.73 -0.47 -10.54
CA ALA A 569 -19.02 -0.19 -11.18
C ALA A 569 -18.96 -0.40 -12.69
N ASP A 570 -17.87 0.06 -13.33
CA ASP A 570 -17.76 0.12 -14.79
C ASP A 570 -16.86 -0.97 -15.38
N ALA A 571 -16.29 -1.86 -14.56
CA ALA A 571 -15.33 -2.88 -14.99
C ALA A 571 -15.86 -3.82 -16.09
N ALA A 572 -17.18 -4.02 -16.15
CA ALA A 572 -17.81 -4.83 -17.18
C ALA A 572 -17.60 -4.27 -18.60
N LEU A 573 -17.29 -2.98 -18.75
CA LEU A 573 -17.10 -2.27 -20.03
C LEU A 573 -15.67 -2.37 -20.58
N PHE A 574 -14.72 -2.89 -19.79
CA PHE A 574 -13.29 -2.93 -20.14
C PHE A 574 -12.75 -4.35 -20.26
N ASN A 575 -11.68 -4.50 -21.05
CA ASN A 575 -10.78 -5.64 -21.03
C ASN A 575 -9.46 -5.22 -20.37
N VAL A 576 -8.75 -6.17 -19.76
CA VAL A 576 -7.36 -5.99 -19.33
C VAL A 576 -6.52 -7.13 -19.92
N SER A 577 -5.37 -6.78 -20.50
CA SER A 577 -4.43 -7.74 -21.09
C SER A 577 -3.51 -8.36 -20.04
N VAL A 578 -2.77 -9.40 -20.42
CA VAL A 578 -1.71 -9.99 -19.58
C VAL A 578 -0.53 -9.03 -19.36
N THR A 579 -0.41 -7.97 -20.15
CA THR A 579 0.60 -6.91 -19.99
C THR A 579 0.09 -5.71 -19.20
N GLY A 580 -1.14 -5.74 -18.67
CA GLY A 580 -1.73 -4.63 -17.92
C GLY A 580 -2.37 -3.54 -18.79
N ASP A 581 -2.53 -3.76 -20.09
CA ASP A 581 -3.19 -2.81 -20.99
C ASP A 581 -4.71 -2.91 -20.82
N VAL A 582 -5.34 -1.80 -20.47
CA VAL A 582 -6.79 -1.66 -20.35
C VAL A 582 -7.35 -1.09 -21.66
N THR A 583 -8.41 -1.70 -22.19
CA THR A 583 -9.14 -1.23 -23.38
C THR A 583 -10.64 -1.28 -23.18
N PHE A 584 -11.39 -0.41 -23.85
CA PHE A 584 -12.85 -0.52 -23.90
C PHE A 584 -13.29 -1.73 -24.74
N LYS A 585 -14.32 -2.46 -24.30
CA LYS A 585 -14.93 -3.56 -25.09
C LYS A 585 -15.69 -3.05 -26.30
N SER A 586 -16.17 -1.82 -26.25
CA SER A 586 -16.81 -1.09 -27.34
C SER A 586 -16.41 0.36 -27.18
N ALA A 587 -16.05 1.02 -28.28
CA ALA A 587 -15.63 2.41 -28.24
C ALA A 587 -16.62 3.24 -27.41
N PRO A 588 -16.14 4.04 -26.45
CA PRO A 588 -17.00 4.93 -25.67
C PRO A 588 -17.54 6.03 -26.59
N ASP A 589 -18.72 6.52 -26.24
CA ASP A 589 -19.50 7.55 -26.94
C ASP A 589 -19.86 8.55 -25.83
N PHE A 590 -19.38 9.79 -25.96
CA PHE A 590 -19.45 10.82 -24.94
C PHE A 590 -20.87 11.36 -24.79
N GLU A 591 -21.64 11.41 -25.88
CA GLU A 591 -23.04 11.81 -25.89
C GLU A 591 -23.99 10.71 -25.36
N ALA A 592 -23.55 9.46 -25.37
CA ALA A 592 -24.26 8.30 -24.81
C ALA A 592 -23.40 7.48 -23.81
N PRO A 593 -23.02 8.06 -22.66
CA PRO A 593 -22.14 7.43 -21.70
C PRO A 593 -22.79 6.17 -21.10
N LYS A 594 -21.98 5.12 -20.92
CA LYS A 594 -22.44 3.79 -20.44
C LYS A 594 -21.97 3.45 -19.03
N ASP A 595 -21.17 4.33 -18.43
CA ASP A 595 -20.81 4.29 -17.02
C ASP A 595 -22.06 4.33 -16.13
N ALA A 596 -21.94 3.81 -14.90
CA ALA A 596 -23.08 3.57 -14.03
C ALA A 596 -23.86 4.86 -13.66
N ASN A 597 -23.17 5.99 -13.59
CA ASN A 597 -23.65 7.32 -13.23
C ASN A 597 -23.84 8.28 -14.42
N HIS A 598 -23.43 7.92 -15.64
CA HIS A 598 -23.61 8.71 -16.86
C HIS A 598 -22.92 10.08 -16.82
N ASP A 599 -21.76 10.19 -16.17
CA ASP A 599 -21.01 11.45 -16.02
C ASP A 599 -19.70 11.51 -16.82
N ASN A 600 -19.48 10.53 -17.71
CA ASN A 600 -18.30 10.38 -18.55
C ASN A 600 -17.00 10.06 -17.78
N VAL A 601 -17.12 9.66 -16.51
CA VAL A 601 -16.00 9.22 -15.67
C VAL A 601 -16.21 7.75 -15.31
N TYR A 602 -15.44 6.88 -15.95
CA TYR A 602 -15.54 5.45 -15.76
C TYR A 602 -14.68 5.03 -14.57
N ASP A 603 -15.32 4.59 -13.49
CA ASP A 603 -14.71 4.20 -12.23
C ASP A 603 -14.46 2.68 -12.20
N VAL A 604 -13.18 2.31 -12.32
CA VAL A 604 -12.72 0.92 -12.23
C VAL A 604 -11.69 0.75 -11.13
N THR A 605 -11.75 -0.36 -10.41
CA THR A 605 -10.72 -0.80 -9.48
C THR A 605 -9.84 -1.80 -10.19
N VAL A 606 -8.58 -1.42 -10.41
CA VAL A 606 -7.55 -2.31 -10.94
C VAL A 606 -7.01 -3.14 -9.78
N ALA A 607 -6.94 -4.45 -9.96
CA ALA A 607 -6.33 -5.39 -9.02
C ALA A 607 -5.15 -6.09 -9.71
N VAL A 608 -3.97 -5.98 -9.09
CA VAL A 608 -2.74 -6.64 -9.54
C VAL A 608 -2.39 -7.71 -8.52
N SER A 609 -2.20 -8.94 -9.00
CA SER A 609 -1.97 -10.13 -8.17
C SER A 609 -0.72 -10.86 -8.62
N ASP A 610 0.20 -11.16 -7.71
CA ASP A 610 1.33 -12.08 -7.92
C ASP A 610 0.91 -13.56 -7.85
N GLY A 611 -0.23 -13.85 -7.21
CA GLY A 611 -0.78 -15.19 -6.99
C GLY A 611 -1.07 -15.50 -5.52
N GLU A 612 -0.44 -14.77 -4.59
CA GLU A 612 -0.65 -14.81 -3.14
C GLU A 612 -1.26 -13.51 -2.61
N LYS A 613 -0.72 -12.35 -3.00
CA LYS A 613 -1.19 -11.02 -2.60
C LYS A 613 -1.80 -10.27 -3.77
N ILE A 614 -2.68 -9.32 -3.41
CA ILE A 614 -3.40 -8.48 -4.34
C ILE A 614 -3.29 -7.03 -3.89
N THR A 615 -2.74 -6.18 -4.76
CA THR A 615 -2.79 -4.73 -4.60
C THR A 615 -3.88 -4.16 -5.47
N THR A 616 -4.71 -3.28 -4.90
CA THR A 616 -5.79 -2.62 -5.64
C THR A 616 -5.58 -1.12 -5.72
N LYS A 617 -6.04 -0.51 -6.82
CA LYS A 617 -6.04 0.94 -7.01
C LYS A 617 -7.27 1.35 -7.80
N ASN A 618 -7.96 2.37 -7.32
CA ASN A 618 -9.05 2.99 -8.07
C ASN A 618 -8.47 3.82 -9.21
N LEU A 619 -9.07 3.67 -10.38
CA LEU A 619 -8.71 4.32 -11.62
C LEU A 619 -9.98 4.98 -12.18
N ALA A 620 -9.91 6.29 -12.37
CA ALA A 620 -10.95 7.06 -13.06
C ALA A 620 -10.49 7.38 -14.49
N ILE A 621 -11.23 6.89 -15.48
CA ILE A 621 -10.97 7.20 -16.89
C ILE A 621 -12.03 8.20 -17.34
N THR A 622 -11.63 9.44 -17.56
CA THR A 622 -12.51 10.48 -18.11
C THR A 622 -12.54 10.36 -19.63
N VAL A 623 -13.70 10.05 -20.19
CA VAL A 623 -13.89 10.11 -21.63
C VAL A 623 -14.05 11.56 -22.03
N THR A 624 -13.25 12.01 -23.00
CA THR A 624 -13.33 13.36 -23.54
C THR A 624 -14.07 13.32 -24.86
N ASP A 625 -14.99 14.26 -25.01
CA ASP A 625 -15.74 14.49 -26.24
C ASP A 625 -14.81 14.64 -27.45
N VAL A 626 -15.10 13.89 -28.49
CA VAL A 626 -14.54 13.97 -29.83
C VAL A 626 -15.72 14.03 -30.78
N ASN A 627 -16.05 15.26 -31.20
CA ASN A 627 -17.03 15.58 -32.24
C ASN A 627 -17.24 14.46 -33.26
N ASP A 628 -18.36 13.76 -33.12
CA ASP A 628 -18.78 12.68 -33.99
C ASP A 628 -19.12 13.22 -35.38
N THR A 629 -18.17 13.13 -36.32
CA THR A 629 -18.34 13.62 -37.69
C THR A 629 -18.15 12.52 -38.72
N ALA A 630 -19.22 12.27 -39.48
CA ALA A 630 -19.21 11.34 -40.58
C ALA A 630 -18.19 11.77 -41.67
N SER A 631 -17.12 10.98 -41.83
CA SER A 631 -16.25 10.88 -43.02
C SER A 631 -15.49 12.15 -43.47
N GLY A 632 -14.30 12.37 -42.93
CA GLY A 632 -13.40 13.46 -43.35
C GLY A 632 -12.05 13.02 -43.92
N GLY A 633 -11.83 13.15 -45.23
CA GLY A 633 -10.50 13.05 -45.84
C GLY A 633 -9.72 14.36 -45.72
N PHE A 634 -8.39 14.27 -45.63
CA PHE A 634 -7.47 15.40 -45.62
C PHE A 634 -7.53 16.19 -46.96
N LEU A 635 -7.88 17.48 -46.92
CA LEU A 635 -8.03 18.35 -48.10
C LEU A 635 -6.95 19.46 -48.10
N ILE A 636 -6.04 19.43 -49.08
CA ILE A 636 -5.12 20.54 -49.36
C ILE A 636 -5.73 21.39 -50.48
N VAL A 637 -6.00 22.66 -50.21
CA VAL A 637 -6.48 23.63 -51.21
C VAL A 637 -5.30 24.44 -51.74
N THR A 638 -4.98 24.28 -53.03
CA THR A 638 -3.99 25.11 -53.74
C THR A 638 -4.70 25.95 -54.81
N GLY A 639 -5.08 27.19 -54.48
CA GLY A 639 -5.78 28.14 -55.37
C GLY A 639 -7.29 28.24 -55.14
N SER A 640 -7.98 29.07 -55.93
CA SER A 640 -9.44 29.25 -55.79
C SER A 640 -10.19 27.99 -56.20
N THR A 641 -10.99 27.46 -55.27
CA THR A 641 -11.84 26.28 -55.46
C THR A 641 -13.29 26.62 -55.18
N GLY A 642 -14.22 26.24 -56.05
CA GLY A 642 -15.65 26.34 -55.77
C GLY A 642 -16.14 25.12 -54.99
N PHE A 643 -16.75 25.33 -53.83
CA PHE A 643 -17.42 24.29 -53.04
C PHE A 643 -18.80 24.75 -52.58
N ALA A 644 -19.74 23.81 -52.48
CA ALA A 644 -21.06 24.06 -51.90
C ALA A 644 -21.11 23.72 -50.41
N SER A 645 -20.46 22.62 -50.00
CA SER A 645 -20.33 22.21 -48.60
C SER A 645 -19.05 21.42 -48.38
N ILE A 646 -18.34 21.70 -47.29
CA ILE A 646 -17.25 20.88 -46.73
C ILE A 646 -17.64 20.55 -45.30
N ASP A 647 -17.60 19.28 -44.92
CA ASP A 647 -18.01 18.82 -43.60
C ASP A 647 -16.97 17.83 -43.05
N GLY A 648 -16.58 17.97 -41.78
CA GLY A 648 -15.71 17.01 -41.10
C GLY A 648 -14.26 16.95 -41.59
N ALA A 649 -13.73 17.96 -42.30
CA ALA A 649 -12.45 17.86 -42.99
C ALA A 649 -11.27 18.46 -42.19
N THR A 650 -10.06 17.92 -42.36
CA THR A 650 -8.82 18.64 -42.02
C THR A 650 -8.36 19.44 -43.23
N ILE A 651 -8.37 20.77 -43.11
CA ILE A 651 -8.12 21.72 -44.19
C ILE A 651 -6.83 22.49 -43.90
N SER A 652 -5.92 22.51 -44.88
CA SER A 652 -4.72 23.34 -44.82
C SER A 652 -4.64 24.24 -46.05
N ILE A 653 -4.74 25.56 -45.86
CA ILE A 653 -4.75 26.56 -46.92
C ILE A 653 -3.34 27.15 -47.06
N GLY A 654 -2.61 26.71 -48.09
CA GLY A 654 -1.31 27.26 -48.42
C GLY A 654 -1.42 28.45 -49.37
N VAL A 655 -1.20 29.66 -48.86
CA VAL A 655 -0.94 30.95 -49.54
C VAL A 655 -2.07 31.67 -50.31
N SER A 656 -2.30 32.94 -49.90
CA SER A 656 -2.81 34.15 -50.60
C SER A 656 -3.97 34.11 -51.63
N GLY A 657 -4.67 32.99 -51.80
CA GLY A 657 -5.86 32.87 -52.66
C GLY A 657 -7.18 32.93 -51.90
N ASN A 658 -8.25 33.38 -52.58
CA ASN A 658 -9.62 33.37 -52.02
C ASN A 658 -10.10 31.91 -51.84
N LEU A 659 -10.59 31.59 -50.64
CA LEU A 659 -11.14 30.27 -50.28
C LEU A 659 -12.30 29.86 -51.19
N HIS A 660 -13.06 30.80 -51.75
CA HIS A 660 -14.26 30.52 -52.52
C HIS A 660 -14.37 31.43 -53.78
N GLU A 661 -14.77 30.87 -54.94
CA GLU A 661 -14.93 31.63 -56.19
C GLU A 661 -16.22 32.48 -56.18
N THR A 662 -16.11 33.68 -56.75
CA THR A 662 -17.17 34.69 -56.82
C THR A 662 -18.45 34.16 -57.50
N GLY A 663 -19.51 33.89 -56.73
CA GLY A 663 -20.89 33.73 -57.26
C GLY A 663 -21.75 32.57 -56.75
N SER A 664 -21.28 31.66 -55.87
CA SER A 664 -22.11 30.60 -55.24
C SER A 664 -22.10 30.70 -53.70
N SER A 665 -22.95 30.00 -52.96
CA SER A 665 -22.84 29.99 -51.48
C SER A 665 -22.10 28.72 -51.03
N GLY A 666 -21.23 28.84 -50.04
CA GLY A 666 -20.43 27.74 -49.50
C GLY A 666 -20.58 27.63 -47.99
N VAL A 667 -20.61 26.40 -47.48
CA VAL A 667 -20.60 26.11 -46.04
C VAL A 667 -19.40 25.23 -45.72
N ILE A 668 -18.61 25.61 -44.73
CA ILE A 668 -17.66 24.72 -44.05
C ILE A 668 -18.27 24.41 -42.69
N SER A 669 -18.30 23.14 -42.33
CA SER A 669 -18.78 22.74 -41.01
C SER A 669 -17.94 21.64 -40.39
N ASN A 670 -17.93 21.63 -39.06
CA ASN A 670 -17.32 20.60 -38.23
C ASN A 670 -15.87 20.23 -38.65
N SER A 671 -15.12 21.21 -39.16
CA SER A 671 -13.82 21.01 -39.80
C SER A 671 -12.67 21.58 -38.96
N LEU A 672 -11.49 21.03 -39.15
CA LEU A 672 -10.24 21.44 -38.51
C LEU A 672 -9.38 22.22 -39.52
N ILE A 673 -9.24 23.52 -39.32
CA ILE A 673 -8.61 24.45 -40.29
C ILE A 673 -7.29 24.96 -39.70
N SER A 674 -6.17 24.64 -40.37
CA SER A 674 -4.84 25.01 -39.88
C SER A 674 -4.38 26.43 -40.27
N ASP A 675 -5.04 27.04 -41.26
CA ASP A 675 -4.81 28.43 -41.72
C ASP A 675 -6.03 28.84 -42.58
N LEU A 676 -6.56 30.05 -42.36
CA LEU A 676 -7.71 30.61 -43.08
C LEU A 676 -7.28 31.57 -44.23
N GLY A 677 -6.06 32.11 -44.20
CA GLY A 677 -5.59 33.10 -45.17
C GLY A 677 -6.39 34.42 -45.16
N SER A 678 -6.58 35.02 -46.35
CA SER A 678 -7.46 36.19 -46.55
C SER A 678 -8.81 35.75 -47.12
N LEU A 679 -9.91 36.23 -46.55
CA LEU A 679 -11.27 35.96 -47.04
C LEU A 679 -11.77 37.19 -47.81
N ASN A 680 -12.05 37.02 -49.10
CA ASN A 680 -12.59 38.10 -49.93
C ASN A 680 -13.80 37.60 -50.73
N GLU A 681 -15.00 37.91 -50.24
CA GLU A 681 -16.27 37.47 -50.84
C GLU A 681 -16.94 38.62 -51.60
N THR A 682 -17.10 38.45 -52.92
CA THR A 682 -17.83 39.39 -53.78
C THR A 682 -19.17 38.77 -54.17
N GLN A 683 -20.28 39.20 -53.55
CA GLN A 683 -21.69 38.79 -53.79
C GLN A 683 -22.20 37.45 -53.18
N ALA A 684 -21.33 36.57 -52.68
CA ALA A 684 -21.65 35.23 -52.17
C ALA A 684 -21.77 35.14 -50.64
N THR A 685 -22.33 34.02 -50.12
CA THR A 685 -22.36 33.71 -48.67
C THR A 685 -21.36 32.60 -48.36
N LEU A 686 -20.43 32.87 -47.44
CA LEU A 686 -19.57 31.86 -46.82
C LEU A 686 -19.98 31.69 -45.36
N ALA A 687 -20.29 30.47 -44.95
CA ALA A 687 -20.56 30.13 -43.55
C ALA A 687 -19.51 29.14 -43.05
N LEU A 688 -18.91 29.42 -41.90
CA LEU A 688 -18.12 28.51 -41.09
C LEU A 688 -18.97 28.15 -39.87
N ALA A 689 -19.19 26.87 -39.63
CA ALA A 689 -20.15 26.38 -38.65
C ALA A 689 -19.58 25.21 -37.83
N ASN A 690 -19.46 25.35 -36.51
CA ASN A 690 -18.88 24.32 -35.63
C ASN A 690 -17.41 23.97 -35.97
N ASP A 691 -16.65 24.90 -36.54
CA ASP A 691 -15.27 24.65 -36.97
C ASP A 691 -14.25 24.98 -35.88
N ILE A 692 -13.08 24.32 -35.92
CA ILE A 692 -11.90 24.65 -35.10
C ILE A 692 -10.82 25.20 -36.02
N ILE A 693 -10.33 26.39 -35.70
CA ILE A 693 -9.32 27.10 -36.49
C ILE A 693 -8.13 27.40 -35.57
N PHE A 694 -6.95 26.92 -35.94
CA PHE A 694 -5.76 27.01 -35.11
C PHE A 694 -4.51 27.36 -35.93
N GLY A 695 -3.74 28.33 -35.44
CA GLY A 695 -2.50 28.81 -36.04
C GLY A 695 -2.64 29.81 -37.20
N GLY A 696 -1.58 30.60 -37.43
CA GLY A 696 -1.47 31.60 -38.51
C GLY A 696 -1.80 33.05 -38.10
N SER A 697 -1.50 34.01 -38.98
CA SER A 697 -2.04 35.38 -38.94
C SER A 697 -3.13 35.49 -39.99
N LEU A 698 -4.34 35.87 -39.61
CA LEU A 698 -5.39 36.14 -40.59
C LEU A 698 -5.02 37.37 -41.43
N GLY A 699 -5.28 37.29 -42.73
CA GLY A 699 -5.17 38.46 -43.62
C GLY A 699 -6.45 39.30 -43.61
N VAL A 700 -6.84 39.83 -44.76
CA VAL A 700 -8.04 40.70 -44.89
C VAL A 700 -9.32 39.87 -44.93
N ILE A 701 -10.31 40.18 -44.08
CA ILE A 701 -11.69 39.68 -44.17
C ILE A 701 -12.57 40.77 -44.78
N VAL A 702 -12.90 40.65 -46.06
CA VAL A 702 -13.74 41.63 -46.77
C VAL A 702 -14.94 40.96 -47.42
N ALA A 703 -16.13 41.34 -46.97
CA ALA A 703 -17.36 41.07 -47.70
C ALA A 703 -17.62 42.26 -48.65
N HIS A 704 -17.36 42.12 -49.94
CA HIS A 704 -17.67 43.10 -50.99
C HIS A 704 -19.09 42.88 -51.55
N GLY A 705 -20.11 43.13 -50.72
CA GLY A 705 -21.53 42.92 -51.03
C GLY A 705 -22.04 41.50 -50.76
N GLY A 706 -21.23 40.64 -50.13
CA GLY A 706 -21.58 39.28 -49.70
C GLY A 706 -21.82 39.17 -48.18
N THR A 707 -21.87 37.95 -47.66
CA THR A 707 -22.00 37.66 -46.22
C THR A 707 -20.98 36.61 -45.79
N ILE A 708 -20.21 36.90 -44.74
CA ILE A 708 -19.34 35.92 -44.08
C ILE A 708 -19.90 35.67 -42.68
N THR A 709 -20.20 34.42 -42.35
CA THR A 709 -20.72 34.03 -41.04
C THR A 709 -19.79 33.03 -40.38
N PHE A 710 -19.40 33.30 -39.15
CA PHE A 710 -18.78 32.35 -38.23
C PHE A 710 -19.85 32.00 -37.20
N ASP A 711 -20.21 30.72 -37.07
CA ASP A 711 -21.23 30.23 -36.16
C ASP A 711 -20.69 29.03 -35.35
N ASN A 712 -20.66 29.12 -34.03
CA ASN A 712 -20.05 28.10 -33.18
C ASN A 712 -18.58 27.77 -33.52
N VAL A 713 -17.78 28.79 -33.85
CA VAL A 713 -16.39 28.60 -34.31
C VAL A 713 -15.41 28.78 -33.14
N HIS A 714 -14.45 27.88 -33.03
CA HIS A 714 -13.36 27.94 -32.05
C HIS A 714 -12.09 28.47 -32.70
N LEU A 715 -11.52 29.56 -32.17
CA LEU A 715 -10.27 30.17 -32.63
C LEU A 715 -9.19 30.00 -31.56
N ASP A 716 -8.05 29.37 -31.90
CA ASP A 716 -6.94 29.13 -30.97
C ASP A 716 -5.59 29.57 -31.56
N GLY A 717 -4.87 30.44 -30.85
CA GLY A 717 -3.58 30.98 -31.31
C GLY A 717 -3.62 31.81 -32.61
N ILE A 718 -4.78 32.38 -32.96
CA ILE A 718 -5.00 33.19 -34.17
C ILE A 718 -5.14 34.67 -33.84
N SER A 719 -4.30 35.51 -34.44
CA SER A 719 -4.50 36.96 -34.40
C SER A 719 -5.32 37.42 -35.60
N LEU A 720 -6.50 37.98 -35.34
CA LEU A 720 -7.28 38.78 -36.30
C LEU A 720 -6.70 40.21 -36.29
N ASP A 721 -5.45 40.34 -36.74
CA ASP A 721 -4.68 41.59 -36.66
C ASP A 721 -4.89 42.47 -37.90
N ALA A 722 -5.07 43.77 -37.69
CA ALA A 722 -5.04 44.80 -38.75
C ALA A 722 -3.63 45.38 -39.01
N ALA A 723 -2.65 45.09 -38.15
CA ALA A 723 -1.25 45.53 -38.29
C ALA A 723 -0.53 44.99 -39.54
N SER A 724 -1.08 43.97 -40.20
CA SER A 724 -0.69 43.50 -41.54
C SER A 724 -1.21 44.39 -42.71
N GLY A 725 -2.00 45.43 -42.42
CA GLY A 725 -2.65 46.29 -43.42
C GLY A 725 -4.00 45.76 -43.92
N ALA A 726 -4.62 44.88 -43.14
CA ALA A 726 -5.82 44.12 -43.46
C ALA A 726 -7.05 44.66 -42.72
N LEU A 727 -7.89 45.41 -43.42
CA LEU A 727 -9.15 45.94 -42.92
C LEU A 727 -10.22 44.83 -42.80
N ILE A 728 -10.88 44.66 -41.64
CA ILE A 728 -12.24 44.09 -41.64
C ILE A 728 -13.17 45.20 -42.16
N GLU A 729 -13.28 45.33 -43.48
CA GLU A 729 -14.13 46.36 -44.11
C GLU A 729 -15.47 45.74 -44.52
N SER A 730 -16.57 46.19 -43.91
CA SER A 730 -17.90 46.00 -44.50
C SER A 730 -18.09 47.12 -45.54
N VAL A 731 -18.10 46.77 -46.83
CA VAL A 731 -18.55 47.72 -47.86
C VAL A 731 -20.07 47.85 -47.75
N ALA A 732 -20.63 49.03 -48.00
CA ALA A 732 -22.08 49.27 -47.87
C ALA A 732 -22.94 48.17 -48.56
N GLY A 733 -23.74 47.45 -47.76
CA GLY A 733 -24.55 46.31 -48.20
C GLY A 733 -23.98 44.92 -47.89
N SER A 734 -22.91 44.82 -47.09
CA SER A 734 -22.24 43.57 -46.72
C SER A 734 -22.35 43.32 -45.21
N THR A 735 -22.35 42.04 -44.79
CA THR A 735 -22.47 41.67 -43.37
C THR A 735 -21.42 40.62 -42.99
N ASN A 736 -20.60 40.90 -41.98
CA ASN A 736 -19.80 39.90 -41.28
C ASN A 736 -20.51 39.58 -39.97
N THR A 737 -20.78 38.30 -39.71
CA THR A 737 -21.48 37.85 -38.50
C THR A 737 -20.58 36.85 -37.77
N PHE A 738 -20.38 37.07 -36.47
CA PHE A 738 -19.72 36.11 -35.57
C PHE A 738 -20.76 35.70 -34.53
N ASN A 739 -21.02 34.41 -34.38
CA ASN A 739 -22.03 33.86 -33.49
C ASN A 739 -21.36 32.71 -32.71
N ASN A 740 -21.50 32.70 -31.39
CA ASN A 740 -20.94 31.65 -30.54
C ASN A 740 -19.45 31.36 -30.80
N VAL A 741 -18.63 32.42 -30.91
CA VAL A 741 -17.20 32.26 -31.19
C VAL A 741 -16.42 32.10 -29.90
N THR A 742 -15.70 30.99 -29.76
CA THR A 742 -14.82 30.72 -28.62
C THR A 742 -13.40 31.18 -28.97
N LEU A 743 -12.85 32.11 -28.17
CA LEU A 743 -11.45 32.54 -28.28
C LEU A 743 -10.62 31.82 -27.22
N ASN A 744 -9.68 30.99 -27.66
CA ASN A 744 -8.74 30.22 -26.84
C ASN A 744 -7.35 30.90 -26.80
N ALA A 745 -6.35 30.24 -26.19
CA ALA A 745 -5.06 30.82 -25.81
C ALA A 745 -4.34 31.55 -26.96
N GLY A 746 -4.13 32.86 -26.79
CA GLY A 746 -3.40 33.68 -27.77
C GLY A 746 -4.21 34.08 -29.01
N ALA A 747 -5.51 33.76 -29.06
CA ALA A 747 -6.40 34.32 -30.06
C ALA A 747 -6.71 35.79 -29.73
N VAL A 748 -6.58 36.68 -30.72
CA VAL A 748 -6.84 38.13 -30.56
C VAL A 748 -7.88 38.55 -31.58
N PHE A 749 -8.99 39.15 -31.11
CA PHE A 749 -9.95 39.87 -31.94
C PHE A 749 -9.66 41.37 -31.85
N ASP A 750 -9.19 42.00 -32.93
CA ASP A 750 -8.92 43.45 -33.02
C ASP A 750 -9.95 44.10 -33.97
N ASP A 751 -10.88 44.91 -33.42
CA ASP A 751 -11.76 45.76 -34.22
C ASP A 751 -11.29 47.22 -34.17
N SER A 752 -10.70 47.66 -35.27
CA SER A 752 -10.29 49.06 -35.50
C SER A 752 -11.23 49.83 -36.43
N ALA A 753 -12.28 49.20 -36.97
CA ALA A 753 -13.11 49.74 -38.04
C ALA A 753 -14.62 49.60 -37.80
N GLY A 754 -15.10 50.05 -36.63
CA GLY A 754 -16.50 50.44 -36.36
C GLY A 754 -17.58 49.45 -36.81
N SER A 755 -17.29 48.15 -36.81
CA SER A 755 -18.21 47.11 -37.28
C SER A 755 -19.07 46.61 -36.12
N VAL A 756 -20.27 46.11 -36.43
CA VAL A 756 -21.13 45.48 -35.43
C VAL A 756 -20.54 44.11 -35.09
N LEU A 757 -19.75 44.05 -34.02
CA LEU A 757 -19.22 42.80 -33.48
C LEU A 757 -20.28 42.12 -32.60
N ASN A 758 -20.99 41.15 -33.18
CA ASN A 758 -21.76 40.21 -32.38
C ASN A 758 -20.81 39.19 -31.76
N VAL A 759 -20.64 39.17 -30.43
CA VAL A 759 -20.05 38.03 -29.73
C VAL A 759 -21.06 37.60 -28.68
N GLY A 760 -21.58 36.39 -28.82
CA GLY A 760 -22.07 35.60 -27.70
C GLY A 760 -21.13 34.41 -27.57
N GLY A 761 -20.87 33.92 -26.36
CA GLY A 761 -20.00 32.76 -26.14
C GLY A 761 -19.00 32.90 -24.99
N LEU A 762 -18.11 31.91 -24.90
CA LEU A 762 -17.12 31.75 -23.84
C LEU A 762 -15.73 32.27 -24.27
N LEU A 763 -15.15 33.18 -23.51
CA LEU A 763 -13.72 33.52 -23.60
C LEU A 763 -12.96 32.72 -22.54
N ASN A 764 -11.97 31.92 -22.92
CA ASN A 764 -11.22 31.08 -21.99
C ASN A 764 -9.72 31.05 -22.32
N ASN A 765 -8.90 30.71 -21.32
CA ASN A 765 -7.50 30.28 -21.47
C ASN A 765 -6.55 31.29 -22.16
N GLY A 766 -6.85 32.60 -22.10
CA GLY A 766 -5.98 33.67 -22.63
C GLY A 766 -6.40 34.19 -24.00
N GLY A 767 -7.63 33.93 -24.43
CA GLY A 767 -8.26 34.64 -25.54
C GLY A 767 -8.52 36.10 -25.21
N LYS A 768 -8.31 36.98 -26.19
CA LYS A 768 -8.37 38.44 -26.02
C LYS A 768 -9.27 39.13 -27.04
N ILE A 769 -10.09 40.07 -26.58
CA ILE A 769 -10.81 41.03 -27.43
C ILE A 769 -10.24 42.42 -27.19
N GLU A 770 -9.71 43.07 -28.23
CA GLU A 770 -9.24 44.46 -28.19
C GLU A 770 -10.17 45.34 -29.04
N LEU A 771 -10.81 46.33 -28.41
CA LEU A 771 -11.71 47.27 -29.09
C LEU A 771 -11.04 48.63 -29.24
N PHE A 772 -10.65 49.00 -30.48
CA PHE A 772 -9.89 50.21 -30.78
C PHE A 772 -10.77 51.31 -31.41
N ASN A 773 -10.93 52.45 -30.72
CA ASN A 773 -11.49 53.71 -31.25
C ASN A 773 -12.82 53.56 -32.03
N ALA A 774 -13.71 52.67 -31.57
CA ALA A 774 -14.97 52.37 -32.23
C ALA A 774 -16.07 53.32 -31.75
N THR A 775 -16.72 54.04 -32.66
CA THR A 775 -17.87 54.91 -32.32
C THR A 775 -19.13 54.12 -31.93
N LYS A 776 -19.12 52.79 -32.05
CA LYS A 776 -20.17 51.89 -31.55
C LYS A 776 -19.76 50.41 -31.71
N THR A 777 -19.55 49.67 -30.63
CA THR A 777 -19.54 48.20 -30.65
C THR A 777 -20.86 47.71 -30.04
N VAL A 778 -21.54 46.75 -30.67
CA VAL A 778 -22.85 46.24 -30.19
C VAL A 778 -22.73 44.75 -29.94
N LEU A 779 -22.68 44.37 -28.67
CA LEU A 779 -22.85 42.99 -28.25
C LEU A 779 -24.32 42.61 -28.44
N THR A 780 -24.58 41.44 -29.02
CA THR A 780 -25.95 41.00 -29.28
C THR A 780 -26.31 39.67 -28.57
N GLY A 781 -25.51 39.25 -27.58
CA GLY A 781 -25.69 38.01 -26.81
C GLY A 781 -25.02 38.03 -25.42
N ASP A 782 -25.13 36.90 -24.69
CA ASP A 782 -24.49 36.68 -23.39
C ASP A 782 -22.99 36.36 -23.56
N ILE A 783 -22.15 36.94 -22.71
CA ILE A 783 -20.70 36.72 -22.71
C ILE A 783 -20.25 36.23 -21.34
N VAL A 784 -19.44 35.16 -21.35
CA VAL A 784 -18.73 34.70 -20.16
C VAL A 784 -17.23 34.77 -20.41
N VAL A 785 -16.50 35.49 -19.55
CA VAL A 785 -15.03 35.60 -19.57
C VAL A 785 -14.46 34.79 -18.42
N ILE A 786 -13.86 33.64 -18.73
CA ILE A 786 -13.32 32.67 -17.75
C ILE A 786 -11.80 32.78 -17.66
N GLY A 787 -11.26 32.61 -16.45
CA GLY A 787 -9.83 32.42 -16.23
C GLY A 787 -9.00 33.64 -16.63
N ASN A 788 -7.99 33.50 -17.50
CA ASN A 788 -7.13 34.60 -17.96
C ASN A 788 -7.62 35.29 -19.25
N GLY A 789 -8.89 35.15 -19.63
CA GLY A 789 -9.46 35.89 -20.76
C GLY A 789 -9.52 37.41 -20.50
N GLU A 790 -9.35 38.22 -21.55
CA GLU A 790 -9.25 39.70 -21.43
C GLU A 790 -10.12 40.42 -22.48
N ILE A 791 -10.91 41.41 -22.06
CA ILE A 791 -11.54 42.41 -22.93
C ILE A 791 -10.89 43.76 -22.65
N LYS A 792 -10.20 44.29 -23.65
CA LYS A 792 -9.49 45.57 -23.57
C LYS A 792 -10.21 46.65 -24.35
N LEU A 793 -10.48 47.77 -23.67
CA LEU A 793 -11.22 48.91 -24.20
C LEU A 793 -10.29 50.10 -24.42
N ASP A 794 -10.21 50.61 -25.64
CA ASP A 794 -9.58 51.91 -25.90
C ASP A 794 -10.58 53.07 -25.76
N PRO A 795 -10.10 54.30 -25.50
CA PRO A 795 -10.92 55.50 -25.42
C PRO A 795 -11.99 55.63 -26.51
N GLY A 796 -13.26 55.70 -26.10
CA GLY A 796 -14.41 55.85 -26.99
C GLY A 796 -15.11 54.54 -27.35
N SER A 797 -14.52 53.39 -27.01
CA SER A 797 -15.16 52.08 -27.18
C SER A 797 -16.41 51.96 -26.31
N VAL A 798 -17.44 51.30 -26.85
CA VAL A 798 -18.75 51.14 -26.20
C VAL A 798 -19.17 49.68 -26.29
N ILE A 799 -19.47 49.04 -25.17
CA ILE A 799 -20.14 47.73 -25.06
C ILE A 799 -21.65 48.00 -24.97
N LEU A 800 -22.44 47.70 -26.01
CA LEU A 800 -23.89 47.91 -26.02
C LEU A 800 -24.68 46.60 -26.10
N ASN A 801 -25.95 46.61 -25.66
CA ASN A 801 -26.90 45.53 -25.88
C ASN A 801 -27.77 45.79 -27.14
N SER A 802 -28.18 44.72 -27.83
CA SER A 802 -28.99 44.74 -29.05
C SER A 802 -30.53 44.72 -28.88
N SER A 803 -31.08 44.75 -27.65
CA SER A 803 -32.52 44.85 -27.25
C SER A 803 -33.14 43.65 -26.50
N ALA A 804 -32.35 42.65 -26.08
CA ALA A 804 -32.80 41.53 -25.23
C ALA A 804 -31.99 41.50 -23.90
N HIS A 805 -32.56 41.05 -22.78
CA HIS A 805 -31.83 41.01 -21.50
C HIS A 805 -30.61 40.08 -21.58
N HIS A 806 -29.39 40.65 -21.58
CA HIS A 806 -28.14 39.91 -21.70
C HIS A 806 -27.24 40.07 -20.48
N THR A 807 -26.36 39.09 -20.29
CA THR A 807 -25.42 39.04 -19.17
C THR A 807 -23.97 39.11 -19.68
N LEU A 808 -23.16 39.90 -19.00
CA LEU A 808 -21.70 39.94 -19.13
C LEU A 808 -21.11 39.42 -17.82
N ASP A 809 -20.62 38.19 -17.84
CA ASP A 809 -20.12 37.45 -16.67
C ASP A 809 -18.58 37.35 -16.71
N LEU A 810 -17.91 37.82 -15.66
CA LEU A 810 -16.45 37.66 -15.48
C LEU A 810 -16.16 36.55 -14.47
N GLU A 811 -16.15 35.31 -14.90
CA GLU A 811 -15.84 34.12 -14.07
C GLU A 811 -14.33 33.87 -13.99
N GLY A 812 -13.59 34.84 -13.46
CA GLY A 812 -12.13 34.83 -13.38
C GLY A 812 -11.42 35.75 -14.37
N GLY A 813 -12.10 36.12 -15.47
CA GLY A 813 -11.58 36.97 -16.55
C GLY A 813 -11.48 38.46 -16.23
N THR A 814 -10.86 39.22 -17.14
CA THR A 814 -10.58 40.66 -16.97
C THR A 814 -11.25 41.53 -18.05
N ILE A 815 -11.85 42.64 -17.65
CA ILE A 815 -12.13 43.79 -18.53
C ILE A 815 -11.20 44.92 -18.12
N ASP A 816 -10.46 45.52 -19.05
CA ASP A 816 -9.59 46.65 -18.76
C ASP A 816 -9.66 47.80 -19.78
N GLY A 817 -9.10 48.95 -19.41
CA GLY A 817 -8.93 50.11 -20.30
C GLY A 817 -9.88 51.29 -20.03
N ALA A 818 -10.46 51.86 -21.09
CA ALA A 818 -11.29 53.07 -21.09
C ALA A 818 -12.46 52.96 -22.08
N GLY A 819 -13.65 53.48 -21.76
CA GLY A 819 -14.83 53.35 -22.62
C GLY A 819 -16.17 53.40 -21.88
N THR A 820 -17.20 52.80 -22.46
CA THR A 820 -18.55 52.71 -21.89
C THR A 820 -19.06 51.27 -21.91
N ILE A 821 -19.62 50.78 -20.80
CA ILE A 821 -20.27 49.48 -20.65
C ILE A 821 -21.76 49.72 -20.44
N GLY A 822 -22.56 49.42 -21.46
CA GLY A 822 -24.00 49.67 -21.51
C GLY A 822 -24.39 51.08 -22.00
N ASN A 823 -25.70 51.31 -22.11
CA ASN A 823 -26.35 52.56 -22.55
C ASN A 823 -27.54 52.98 -21.67
N GLY A 824 -27.76 52.31 -20.53
CA GLY A 824 -28.84 52.61 -19.59
C GLY A 824 -30.26 52.17 -20.01
N ASP A 825 -30.40 51.23 -20.93
CA ASP A 825 -31.72 50.76 -21.40
C ASP A 825 -32.31 49.56 -20.62
N HIS A 826 -31.70 49.19 -19.49
CA HIS A 826 -32.03 47.99 -18.69
C HIS A 826 -31.82 46.65 -19.43
N GLY A 827 -31.10 46.66 -20.56
CA GLY A 827 -30.82 45.47 -21.34
C GLY A 827 -29.65 44.65 -20.81
N LEU A 828 -28.63 45.25 -20.19
CA LEU A 828 -27.40 44.55 -19.80
C LEU A 828 -27.38 44.27 -18.29
N THR A 829 -26.82 43.14 -17.89
CA THR A 829 -26.43 42.81 -16.50
C THR A 829 -24.94 42.51 -16.49
N LEU A 830 -24.18 43.13 -15.58
CA LEU A 830 -22.76 42.86 -15.39
C LEU A 830 -22.55 42.11 -14.07
N ASN A 831 -21.97 40.90 -14.15
CA ASN A 831 -21.58 40.13 -12.98
C ASN A 831 -20.07 39.90 -12.98
N ILE A 832 -19.41 40.33 -11.91
CA ILE A 832 -17.98 40.10 -11.70
C ILE A 832 -17.87 38.92 -10.73
N GLY A 833 -17.52 37.74 -11.24
CA GLY A 833 -17.40 36.50 -10.47
C GLY A 833 -16.12 36.44 -9.63
N PHE A 834 -15.92 35.33 -8.90
CA PHE A 834 -14.70 35.12 -8.12
C PHE A 834 -13.47 35.12 -9.03
N ALA A 835 -12.42 35.84 -8.61
CA ALA A 835 -11.20 36.11 -9.39
C ALA A 835 -11.39 36.95 -10.68
N GLY A 836 -12.61 37.34 -11.04
CA GLY A 836 -12.85 38.26 -12.16
C GLY A 836 -12.41 39.68 -11.81
N THR A 837 -11.95 40.43 -12.82
CA THR A 837 -11.40 41.78 -12.65
C THR A 837 -12.03 42.78 -13.61
N LEU A 838 -12.44 43.94 -13.11
CA LEU A 838 -12.80 45.11 -13.92
C LEU A 838 -11.83 46.24 -13.56
N ASP A 839 -10.93 46.61 -14.47
CA ASP A 839 -9.83 47.55 -14.22
C ASP A 839 -9.87 48.78 -15.15
N ALA A 840 -10.13 49.96 -14.60
CA ALA A 840 -9.98 51.21 -15.33
C ALA A 840 -8.51 51.67 -15.34
N ASN A 841 -7.73 51.13 -16.28
CA ASN A 841 -6.30 51.44 -16.45
C ASN A 841 -5.96 52.29 -17.70
N GLY A 842 -6.99 52.71 -18.45
CA GLY A 842 -6.84 53.45 -19.71
C GLY A 842 -6.53 54.95 -19.54
N SER A 843 -6.39 55.65 -20.66
CA SER A 843 -6.10 57.11 -20.68
C SER A 843 -7.34 58.01 -20.56
N GLN A 844 -8.53 57.43 -20.56
CA GLN A 844 -9.84 58.09 -20.40
C GLN A 844 -10.68 57.30 -19.39
N PRO A 845 -11.80 57.85 -18.89
CA PRO A 845 -12.67 57.13 -17.96
C PRO A 845 -13.28 55.86 -18.55
N LEU A 846 -13.56 54.90 -17.68
CA LEU A 846 -14.44 53.77 -17.95
C LEU A 846 -15.79 54.03 -17.26
N GLU A 847 -16.87 54.10 -18.03
CA GLU A 847 -18.22 54.32 -17.52
C GLU A 847 -19.06 53.03 -17.64
N VAL A 848 -19.77 52.66 -16.58
CA VAL A 848 -20.63 51.48 -16.50
C VAL A 848 -22.06 51.93 -16.27
N ASN A 849 -22.89 51.75 -17.30
CA ASN A 849 -24.31 52.10 -17.35
C ASN A 849 -25.08 50.99 -18.08
N THR A 850 -25.20 49.84 -17.44
CA THR A 850 -25.98 48.69 -17.91
C THR A 850 -27.50 48.93 -17.85
N GLY A 851 -27.92 49.86 -17.00
CA GLY A 851 -29.31 50.11 -16.63
C GLY A 851 -29.85 49.13 -15.57
N ASN A 852 -29.12 48.08 -15.19
CA ASN A 852 -29.48 47.16 -14.11
C ASN A 852 -28.42 47.17 -13.01
N SER A 853 -28.66 46.46 -11.90
CA SER A 853 -27.64 46.33 -10.86
C SER A 853 -26.41 45.55 -11.35
N VAL A 854 -25.23 46.01 -10.95
CA VAL A 854 -23.96 45.30 -11.16
C VAL A 854 -23.69 44.43 -9.94
N THR A 855 -23.35 43.14 -10.13
CA THR A 855 -22.92 42.28 -9.01
C THR A 855 -21.40 42.11 -9.01
N ASN A 856 -20.78 42.15 -7.82
CA ASN A 856 -19.34 41.97 -7.67
C ASN A 856 -18.99 40.95 -6.58
N ASN A 857 -18.33 39.87 -6.97
CA ASN A 857 -17.71 38.82 -6.17
C ASN A 857 -16.18 38.71 -6.41
N GLY A 858 -15.61 39.58 -7.28
CA GLY A 858 -14.21 39.57 -7.71
C GLY A 858 -13.45 40.85 -7.33
N LEU A 859 -12.82 41.51 -8.30
CA LEU A 859 -12.06 42.74 -8.14
C LEU A 859 -12.62 43.84 -9.06
N ILE A 860 -12.95 44.99 -8.47
CA ILE A 860 -13.15 46.25 -9.20
C ILE A 860 -11.94 47.13 -8.89
N GLU A 861 -11.22 47.58 -9.91
CA GLU A 861 -10.00 48.35 -9.77
C GLU A 861 -10.02 49.60 -10.68
N ALA A 862 -9.39 50.68 -10.20
CA ALA A 862 -9.10 51.86 -11.01
C ALA A 862 -7.63 52.23 -10.88
N THR A 863 -6.84 51.80 -11.87
CA THR A 863 -5.39 51.95 -11.93
C THR A 863 -5.01 53.14 -12.81
N HIS A 864 -4.98 54.36 -12.26
CA HIS A 864 -4.69 55.65 -12.94
C HIS A 864 -5.82 56.34 -13.74
N ALA A 865 -7.01 55.74 -13.87
CA ALA A 865 -8.15 56.36 -14.55
C ALA A 865 -9.39 56.53 -13.65
N SER A 866 -10.42 57.20 -14.17
CA SER A 866 -11.71 57.27 -13.48
C SER A 866 -12.62 56.12 -13.92
N LEU A 867 -13.17 55.38 -12.97
CA LEU A 867 -14.21 54.38 -13.19
C LEU A 867 -15.52 54.92 -12.61
N SER A 868 -16.59 54.97 -13.40
CA SER A 868 -17.88 55.45 -12.90
C SER A 868 -18.97 54.43 -13.14
N PHE A 869 -19.80 54.17 -12.14
CA PHE A 869 -20.99 53.34 -12.23
C PHE A 869 -22.22 54.24 -12.13
N ASP A 870 -22.96 54.32 -13.23
CA ASP A 870 -24.31 54.89 -13.22
C ASP A 870 -25.31 53.92 -12.60
N ASP A 871 -25.00 52.64 -12.42
CA ASP A 871 -25.89 51.66 -11.81
C ASP A 871 -25.58 51.41 -10.32
N ALA A 872 -26.57 50.87 -9.60
CA ALA A 872 -26.36 50.41 -8.23
C ALA A 872 -25.48 49.15 -8.21
N VAL A 873 -24.43 49.16 -7.40
CA VAL A 873 -23.47 48.05 -7.31
C VAL A 873 -23.72 47.22 -6.05
N LEU A 874 -23.90 45.91 -6.23
CA LEU A 874 -24.05 44.90 -5.18
C LEU A 874 -22.72 44.15 -5.02
N ASN A 875 -21.88 44.61 -4.12
CA ASN A 875 -20.64 43.96 -3.74
C ASN A 875 -20.92 42.89 -2.66
N GLY A 876 -20.67 41.63 -3.03
CA GLY A 876 -20.65 40.46 -2.16
C GLY A 876 -19.46 40.49 -1.21
N PHE A 877 -18.61 39.46 -1.22
CA PHE A 877 -17.35 39.41 -0.43
C PHE A 877 -16.13 39.87 -1.24
N ALA A 878 -16.35 40.75 -2.22
CA ALA A 878 -15.38 41.16 -3.23
C ALA A 878 -14.49 42.33 -2.78
N THR A 879 -13.48 42.64 -3.58
CA THR A 879 -12.58 43.78 -3.35
C THR A 879 -12.90 44.90 -4.33
N ILE A 880 -12.96 46.14 -3.83
CA ILE A 880 -12.91 47.37 -4.62
C ILE A 880 -11.60 48.07 -4.27
N THR A 881 -10.79 48.41 -5.27
CA THR A 881 -9.47 49.04 -5.09
C THR A 881 -9.35 50.29 -5.95
N ALA A 882 -8.99 51.43 -5.35
CA ALA A 882 -8.56 52.61 -6.11
C ALA A 882 -7.07 52.88 -5.82
N ASP A 883 -6.22 52.90 -6.85
CA ASP A 883 -4.78 53.09 -6.67
C ASP A 883 -4.16 54.04 -7.71
N GLN A 884 -2.93 54.49 -7.43
CA GLN A 884 -2.12 55.30 -8.36
C GLN A 884 -2.81 56.56 -8.94
N GLY A 885 -3.70 57.20 -8.17
CA GLY A 885 -4.44 58.40 -8.58
C GLY A 885 -5.74 58.13 -9.34
N GLY A 886 -6.19 56.87 -9.38
CA GLY A 886 -7.50 56.48 -9.89
C GLY A 886 -8.66 56.99 -9.02
N ALA A 887 -9.82 57.14 -9.65
CA ALA A 887 -11.05 57.59 -8.98
C ALA A 887 -12.22 56.67 -9.32
N ILE A 888 -12.95 56.16 -8.33
CA ILE A 888 -14.16 55.35 -8.57
C ILE A 888 -15.39 56.11 -8.11
N ASP A 889 -16.40 56.28 -8.96
CA ASP A 889 -17.65 56.99 -8.63
C ASP A 889 -18.88 56.07 -8.77
N PHE A 890 -19.49 55.69 -7.66
CA PHE A 890 -20.72 54.88 -7.61
C PHE A 890 -21.96 55.78 -7.50
N ARG A 891 -22.39 56.32 -8.65
CA ARG A 891 -23.39 57.40 -8.73
C ARG A 891 -24.75 57.04 -8.16
N ASN A 892 -25.17 55.79 -8.33
CA ASN A 892 -26.45 55.27 -7.82
C ASN A 892 -26.33 54.39 -6.57
N GLY A 893 -25.18 54.41 -5.90
CA GLY A 893 -24.94 53.79 -4.60
C GLY A 893 -24.24 52.43 -4.66
N LEU A 894 -23.75 52.01 -3.50
CA LEU A 894 -22.97 50.80 -3.30
C LEU A 894 -23.54 50.02 -2.12
N THR A 895 -23.90 48.76 -2.31
CA THR A 895 -24.19 47.83 -1.19
C THR A 895 -23.00 46.90 -1.06
N SER A 896 -22.27 46.96 0.06
CA SER A 896 -21.01 46.21 0.23
C SER A 896 -21.04 45.28 1.44
N ASN A 897 -20.75 44.00 1.19
CA ASN A 897 -20.41 43.01 2.23
C ASN A 897 -18.90 42.63 2.18
N GLY A 898 -18.11 43.38 1.41
CA GLY A 898 -16.71 43.09 1.08
C GLY A 898 -15.75 44.23 1.42
N LEU A 899 -14.50 44.11 0.95
CA LEU A 899 -13.40 45.05 1.24
C LEU A 899 -13.40 46.22 0.24
N VAL A 900 -13.20 47.45 0.73
CA VAL A 900 -13.02 48.65 -0.10
C VAL A 900 -11.68 49.30 0.25
N ASP A 901 -10.64 48.94 -0.48
CA ASP A 901 -9.28 49.45 -0.31
C ASP A 901 -9.05 50.71 -1.14
N VAL A 902 -8.52 51.78 -0.54
CA VAL A 902 -8.28 53.05 -1.24
C VAL A 902 -6.86 53.50 -0.93
N ARG A 903 -5.93 53.37 -1.88
CA ARG A 903 -4.54 53.74 -1.63
C ARG A 903 -4.37 55.26 -1.51
N ALA A 904 -3.28 55.67 -0.86
CA ALA A 904 -2.96 57.09 -0.67
C ALA A 904 -2.86 57.85 -2.02
N GLY A 905 -3.63 58.93 -2.16
CA GLY A 905 -3.69 59.75 -3.37
C GLY A 905 -4.83 59.39 -4.35
N SER A 906 -5.57 58.31 -4.08
CA SER A 906 -6.76 57.90 -4.83
C SER A 906 -8.05 58.26 -4.08
N GLU A 907 -9.18 58.24 -4.80
CA GLU A 907 -10.49 58.56 -4.24
C GLU A 907 -11.57 57.55 -4.69
N VAL A 908 -12.47 57.20 -3.78
CA VAL A 908 -13.73 56.51 -4.11
C VAL A 908 -14.87 57.40 -3.65
N ASP A 909 -15.75 57.78 -4.57
CA ASP A 909 -16.97 58.54 -4.32
C ASP A 909 -18.19 57.62 -4.45
N VAL A 910 -19.10 57.70 -3.48
CA VAL A 910 -20.41 57.05 -3.51
C VAL A 910 -21.43 58.16 -3.34
N SER A 911 -21.78 58.80 -4.44
CA SER A 911 -22.79 59.87 -4.46
C SER A 911 -24.23 59.35 -4.27
N GLY A 912 -24.43 58.02 -4.31
CA GLY A 912 -25.63 57.37 -3.79
C GLY A 912 -25.58 57.04 -2.30
N ASN A 913 -26.33 56.01 -1.88
CA ASN A 913 -26.25 55.48 -0.52
C ASN A 913 -25.26 54.31 -0.45
N LEU A 914 -24.30 54.37 0.48
CA LEU A 914 -23.48 53.22 0.88
C LEU A 914 -24.26 52.39 1.91
N VAL A 915 -24.66 51.17 1.55
CA VAL A 915 -25.21 50.18 2.47
C VAL A 915 -24.09 49.24 2.91
N ASN A 916 -23.55 49.45 4.11
CA ASN A 916 -22.40 48.70 4.62
C ASN A 916 -22.79 47.54 5.53
N ASN A 917 -22.22 46.37 5.24
CA ASN A 917 -22.27 45.17 6.09
C ASN A 917 -20.88 44.66 6.54
N GLY A 918 -19.77 45.37 6.24
CA GLY A 918 -18.43 45.01 6.73
C GLY A 918 -17.18 45.64 6.06
N THR A 919 -17.18 46.95 5.73
CA THR A 919 -16.08 47.64 5.02
C THR A 919 -14.83 47.91 5.88
N VAL A 920 -13.64 47.77 5.28
CA VAL A 920 -12.34 48.21 5.81
C VAL A 920 -11.72 49.16 4.80
N LEU A 921 -11.30 50.36 5.21
CA LEU A 921 -10.60 51.39 4.43
C LEU A 921 -9.14 51.43 4.88
N ASP A 922 -8.19 51.30 3.95
CA ASP A 922 -6.74 51.34 4.23
C ASP A 922 -6.06 52.45 3.42
N SER A 923 -5.94 53.65 3.99
CA SER A 923 -5.47 54.91 3.37
C SER A 923 -6.49 55.59 2.44
N GLY A 924 -6.08 56.69 1.74
CA GLY A 924 -6.89 57.34 0.70
C GLY A 924 -8.14 58.11 1.17
N VAL A 925 -9.08 58.39 0.26
CA VAL A 925 -10.33 59.11 0.55
C VAL A 925 -11.55 58.32 0.05
N LEU A 926 -12.47 57.99 0.96
CA LEU A 926 -13.80 57.45 0.64
C LEU A 926 -14.86 58.52 0.95
N LYS A 927 -15.57 59.01 -0.07
CA LYS A 927 -16.68 59.95 0.06
C LYS A 927 -18.00 59.22 -0.08
N VAL A 928 -18.96 59.53 0.81
CA VAL A 928 -20.29 58.93 0.78
C VAL A 928 -21.37 59.97 1.06
N ASP A 929 -22.39 60.03 0.22
CA ASP A 929 -23.54 60.93 0.40
C ASP A 929 -24.52 60.39 1.46
N GLY A 930 -24.61 59.08 1.65
CA GLY A 930 -25.35 58.46 2.75
C GLY A 930 -24.71 57.15 3.19
N LEU A 931 -24.78 56.84 4.49
CA LEU A 931 -24.24 55.61 5.06
C LEU A 931 -25.31 54.90 5.90
N SER A 932 -25.68 53.69 5.49
CA SER A 932 -26.70 52.86 6.14
C SER A 932 -26.28 51.39 6.21
N GLY A 933 -27.05 50.54 6.88
CA GLY A 933 -26.74 49.10 7.03
C GLY A 933 -26.47 48.70 8.47
N THR A 934 -26.00 47.46 8.67
CA THR A 934 -25.75 46.87 10.00
C THR A 934 -24.29 46.49 10.25
N GLY A 935 -23.39 46.79 9.29
CA GLY A 935 -21.97 46.45 9.35
C GLY A 935 -21.11 47.45 10.11
N THR A 936 -19.91 46.98 10.47
CA THR A 936 -18.82 47.82 10.95
C THR A 936 -18.06 48.42 9.77
N VAL A 937 -17.72 49.71 9.81
CA VAL A 937 -16.73 50.34 8.95
C VAL A 937 -15.45 50.50 9.76
N TYR A 938 -14.33 49.95 9.30
CA TYR A 938 -13.01 50.13 9.91
C TYR A 938 -12.14 51.04 9.03
N VAL A 939 -11.48 52.05 9.60
CA VAL A 939 -10.56 52.95 8.89
C VAL A 939 -9.14 52.87 9.45
N SER A 940 -8.16 52.48 8.64
CA SER A 940 -6.72 52.60 8.89
C SER A 940 -6.08 53.61 7.93
N ASP A 941 -5.33 54.58 8.46
CA ASP A 941 -4.47 55.54 7.74
C ASP A 941 -5.14 56.38 6.61
N GLY A 942 -6.48 56.44 6.54
CA GLY A 942 -7.28 57.11 5.50
C GLY A 942 -8.36 58.10 5.99
N THR A 943 -9.15 58.65 5.06
CA THR A 943 -10.25 59.59 5.34
C THR A 943 -11.59 59.06 4.83
N LEU A 944 -12.55 58.85 5.74
CA LEU A 944 -13.96 58.68 5.39
C LEU A 944 -14.67 60.03 5.49
N ALA A 945 -15.20 60.53 4.38
CA ALA A 945 -15.98 61.77 4.31
C ALA A 945 -17.46 61.45 4.10
N VAL A 946 -18.29 61.73 5.11
CA VAL A 946 -19.74 61.49 5.06
C VAL A 946 -20.45 62.83 4.89
N ALA A 947 -21.13 63.02 3.75
CA ALA A 947 -21.80 64.28 3.41
C ALA A 947 -23.28 64.32 3.84
N GLY A 948 -23.98 63.18 3.96
CA GLY A 948 -25.41 63.13 4.33
C GLY A 948 -25.73 62.19 5.50
N ASN A 949 -26.81 61.41 5.40
CA ASN A 949 -27.41 60.72 6.56
C ASN A 949 -26.63 59.46 6.99
N LEU A 950 -26.45 59.29 8.31
CA LEU A 950 -25.87 58.10 8.95
C LEU A 950 -26.97 57.34 9.72
N SER A 951 -27.16 56.06 9.43
CA SER A 951 -28.19 55.24 10.10
C SER A 951 -27.74 54.72 11.48
N SER A 952 -28.70 54.54 12.40
CA SER A 952 -28.46 54.19 13.82
C SER A 952 -27.71 52.87 14.06
N ASN A 953 -27.64 52.01 13.06
CA ASN A 953 -27.10 50.66 13.17
C ASN A 953 -25.70 50.52 12.56
N VAL A 954 -25.13 51.61 12.02
CA VAL A 954 -23.76 51.63 11.50
C VAL A 954 -22.79 51.81 12.65
N VAL A 955 -21.76 50.96 12.68
CA VAL A 955 -20.67 51.05 13.66
C VAL A 955 -19.41 51.55 12.96
N LEU A 956 -18.88 52.70 13.37
CA LEU A 956 -17.59 53.22 12.88
C LEU A 956 -16.48 52.85 13.87
N THR A 957 -15.36 52.33 13.36
CA THR A 957 -14.15 51.91 14.12
C THR A 957 -12.89 52.31 13.35
N GLY A 958 -11.73 52.45 13.99
CA GLY A 958 -10.49 52.74 13.26
C GLY A 958 -9.39 53.42 14.07
N ARG A 959 -8.28 53.73 13.40
CA ARG A 959 -7.11 54.43 13.98
C ARG A 959 -6.97 55.89 13.56
N ASP A 960 -7.72 56.36 12.56
CA ASP A 960 -7.45 57.63 11.86
C ASP A 960 -8.69 58.55 11.68
N SER A 961 -8.81 59.27 10.55
CA SER A 961 -9.63 60.48 10.44
C SER A 961 -11.03 60.26 9.87
N PHE A 962 -12.05 60.81 10.54
CA PHE A 962 -13.44 60.86 10.06
C PHE A 962 -13.83 62.30 9.79
N VAL A 963 -14.29 62.61 8.57
CA VAL A 963 -14.74 63.96 8.19
C VAL A 963 -16.25 63.91 7.98
N PHE A 964 -16.99 64.72 8.74
CA PHE A 964 -18.42 64.94 8.51
C PHE A 964 -18.60 66.31 7.89
N GLY A 965 -19.25 66.36 6.73
CA GLY A 965 -19.48 67.60 5.98
C GLY A 965 -20.67 68.43 6.48
N PRO A 966 -20.84 69.67 5.98
CA PRO A 966 -21.89 70.62 6.39
C PRO A 966 -23.33 70.14 6.13
N ASP A 967 -23.50 69.18 5.22
CA ASP A 967 -24.81 68.69 4.79
C ASP A 967 -25.28 67.43 5.55
N ALA A 968 -24.53 66.97 6.56
CA ALA A 968 -24.85 65.82 7.40
C ALA A 968 -26.01 66.14 8.37
N LYS A 969 -27.23 66.32 7.83
CA LYS A 969 -28.35 66.99 8.50
C LYS A 969 -29.11 66.11 9.51
N GLN A 970 -28.98 64.78 9.50
CA GLN A 970 -29.49 63.87 10.53
C GLN A 970 -28.64 62.59 10.63
N THR A 971 -27.87 62.46 11.71
CA THR A 971 -27.00 61.31 11.95
C THR A 971 -27.30 60.73 13.33
N SER A 972 -27.71 59.46 13.38
CA SER A 972 -27.65 58.65 14.60
C SER A 972 -26.73 57.49 14.26
N GLY A 973 -25.64 57.28 14.99
CA GLY A 973 -24.71 56.20 14.71
C GLY A 973 -23.92 55.81 15.95
N VAL A 974 -23.38 54.59 15.98
CA VAL A 974 -22.53 54.11 17.06
C VAL A 974 -21.08 54.21 16.62
N ILE A 975 -20.24 54.90 17.38
CA ILE A 975 -18.79 54.89 17.18
C ILE A 975 -18.18 54.06 18.31
N ALA A 976 -17.66 52.88 17.96
CA ALA A 976 -17.12 51.94 18.94
C ALA A 976 -15.61 51.76 18.75
N ASN A 977 -14.85 51.67 19.85
CA ASN A 977 -13.40 51.40 19.90
C ASN A 977 -12.49 52.41 19.15
N TYR A 978 -12.11 53.49 19.85
CA TYR A 978 -11.01 54.36 19.46
C TYR A 978 -9.68 53.92 20.07
N THR A 979 -8.63 53.84 19.26
CA THR A 979 -7.24 53.73 19.73
C THR A 979 -6.68 55.17 19.92
N PRO A 980 -5.84 55.48 20.92
CA PRO A 980 -5.32 56.85 21.10
C PRO A 980 -4.57 57.34 19.85
N GLY A 981 -5.10 58.35 19.13
CA GLY A 981 -4.51 58.92 17.91
C GLY A 981 -5.48 59.32 16.78
N ALA A 982 -6.71 58.77 16.76
CA ALA A 982 -7.72 59.06 15.73
C ALA A 982 -8.27 60.50 15.80
N THR A 983 -8.60 61.12 14.66
CA THR A 983 -9.12 62.50 14.59
C THR A 983 -10.54 62.56 14.02
N LEU A 984 -11.50 63.03 14.81
CA LEU A 984 -12.84 63.38 14.33
C LEU A 984 -12.82 64.84 13.85
N VAL A 985 -13.07 65.07 12.57
CA VAL A 985 -13.18 66.40 11.95
C VAL A 985 -14.64 66.66 11.61
N LEU A 986 -15.19 67.71 12.20
CA LEU A 986 -16.52 68.24 11.87
C LEU A 986 -16.31 69.46 10.98
N ASP A 987 -16.29 69.24 9.67
CA ASP A 987 -16.10 70.31 8.70
C ASP A 987 -17.48 70.87 8.32
N GLY A 988 -17.72 72.15 8.62
CA GLY A 988 -18.94 72.83 8.17
C GLY A 988 -20.11 72.94 9.16
N PHE A 989 -19.95 72.54 10.43
CA PHE A 989 -20.88 72.99 11.49
C PHE A 989 -20.63 74.48 11.83
N ASP A 990 -21.67 75.32 11.90
CA ASP A 990 -21.53 76.75 12.24
C ASP A 990 -20.81 76.92 13.60
N THR A 991 -20.15 78.06 13.78
CA THR A 991 -19.37 78.53 14.94
C THR A 991 -20.08 78.46 16.31
N LYS A 992 -21.32 77.99 16.38
CA LYS A 992 -22.13 77.77 17.59
C LYS A 992 -22.76 76.38 17.59
N VAL A 993 -21.95 75.35 17.77
CA VAL A 993 -22.45 74.00 18.10
C VAL A 993 -22.71 73.93 19.60
N ASN A 994 -23.94 73.60 20.01
CA ASN A 994 -24.22 73.15 21.37
C ASN A 994 -23.86 71.68 21.48
N VAL A 995 -22.90 71.37 22.35
CA VAL A 995 -22.43 70.02 22.62
C VAL A 995 -23.02 69.53 23.94
N ALA A 996 -23.73 68.41 23.92
CA ALA A 996 -24.26 67.76 25.11
C ALA A 996 -23.81 66.30 25.17
N LEU A 997 -22.91 65.98 26.10
CA LEU A 997 -22.48 64.61 26.37
C LEU A 997 -23.27 64.05 27.56
N ASN A 998 -24.02 62.97 27.33
CA ASN A 998 -24.68 62.23 28.39
C ASN A 998 -23.76 61.10 28.89
N TYR A 999 -23.03 61.36 29.98
CA TYR A 999 -22.10 60.43 30.62
C TYR A 999 -22.74 59.15 31.19
N GLN A 1000 -24.07 59.06 31.28
CA GLN A 1000 -24.76 57.82 31.71
C GLN A 1000 -25.03 56.88 30.54
N THR A 1001 -25.14 57.43 29.32
CA THR A 1001 -25.46 56.67 28.12
C THR A 1001 -24.35 56.71 27.07
N ASP A 1002 -23.24 57.39 27.38
CA ASP A 1002 -22.12 57.70 26.49
C ASP A 1002 -22.55 58.30 25.15
N VAL A 1003 -23.63 59.09 25.15
CA VAL A 1003 -24.19 59.70 23.93
C VAL A 1003 -23.75 61.15 23.82
N LEU A 1004 -23.06 61.48 22.74
CA LEU A 1004 -22.70 62.83 22.33
C LEU A 1004 -23.76 63.37 21.35
N THR A 1005 -24.46 64.42 21.76
CA THR A 1005 -25.37 65.16 20.87
C THR A 1005 -24.74 66.50 20.50
N LEU A 1006 -24.62 66.74 19.20
CA LEU A 1006 -24.15 67.99 18.61
C LEU A 1006 -25.36 68.67 17.96
N THR A 1007 -25.63 69.92 18.30
CA THR A 1007 -26.73 70.69 17.70
C THR A 1007 -26.22 72.00 17.14
N ASP A 1008 -26.47 72.24 15.86
CA ASP A 1008 -26.10 73.50 15.19
C ASP A 1008 -27.09 74.65 15.50
N ALA A 1009 -26.80 75.85 14.97
CA ALA A 1009 -27.64 77.03 15.15
C ALA A 1009 -29.05 76.89 14.51
N ASP A 1010 -29.20 76.00 13.52
CA ASP A 1010 -30.45 75.70 12.82
C ASP A 1010 -31.25 74.54 13.48
N HIS A 1011 -30.79 74.04 14.65
CA HIS A 1011 -31.36 72.94 15.43
C HIS A 1011 -31.26 71.55 14.77
N HIS A 1012 -30.35 71.34 13.80
CA HIS A 1012 -30.02 70.00 13.35
C HIS A 1012 -29.22 69.28 14.43
N ALA A 1013 -29.60 68.04 14.76
CA ALA A 1013 -28.96 67.26 15.82
C ALA A 1013 -28.25 66.03 15.25
N MET A 1014 -26.96 65.90 15.54
CA MET A 1014 -26.15 64.70 15.34
C MET A 1014 -26.01 63.99 16.67
N THR A 1015 -26.35 62.70 16.72
CA THR A 1015 -26.27 61.87 17.92
C THR A 1015 -25.28 60.73 17.69
N LEU A 1016 -24.20 60.71 18.47
CA LEU A 1016 -23.14 59.72 18.40
C LEU A 1016 -23.10 58.93 19.70
N HIS A 1017 -23.22 57.61 19.64
CA HIS A 1017 -22.97 56.76 20.81
C HIS A 1017 -21.47 56.45 20.85
N LEU A 1018 -20.78 56.84 21.92
CA LEU A 1018 -19.35 56.69 22.10
C LEU A 1018 -19.05 55.46 22.97
N ALA A 1019 -17.95 54.76 22.70
CA ALA A 1019 -17.45 53.71 23.60
C ALA A 1019 -16.70 54.31 24.81
N PRO A 1020 -16.70 53.65 25.99
CA PRO A 1020 -15.94 54.09 27.16
C PRO A 1020 -14.43 54.26 26.86
N GLY A 1021 -13.86 55.42 27.19
CA GLY A 1021 -12.42 55.73 26.97
C GLY A 1021 -12.09 56.42 25.65
N SER A 1022 -13.09 56.78 24.84
CA SER A 1022 -12.91 57.53 23.59
C SER A 1022 -12.35 58.94 23.84
N LEU A 1023 -11.33 59.36 23.07
CA LEU A 1023 -10.83 60.74 23.04
C LEU A 1023 -11.52 61.50 21.89
N ILE A 1024 -12.07 62.69 22.16
CA ILE A 1024 -12.70 63.55 21.14
C ILE A 1024 -11.74 64.72 20.85
N PRO A 1025 -11.05 64.75 19.69
CA PRO A 1025 -10.21 65.88 19.35
C PRO A 1025 -11.03 67.11 18.90
N GLN A 1026 -10.33 68.24 18.96
CA GLN A 1026 -10.81 69.61 18.94
C GLN A 1026 -11.69 69.97 17.72
N VAL A 1027 -12.84 70.62 17.95
CA VAL A 1027 -13.61 71.32 16.90
C VAL A 1027 -12.75 72.46 16.35
N HIS A 1028 -12.43 72.43 15.06
CA HIS A 1028 -11.65 73.49 14.43
C HIS A 1028 -12.55 74.69 14.11
N GLY A 1029 -12.75 75.54 15.12
CA GLY A 1029 -13.47 76.81 15.04
C GLY A 1029 -13.19 77.65 16.28
N ALA A 1030 -12.13 78.47 16.23
CA ALA A 1030 -11.68 79.49 17.18
C ALA A 1030 -12.29 79.55 18.62
N ALA A 1031 -11.40 79.38 19.61
CA ALA A 1031 -11.41 79.91 20.99
C ALA A 1031 -11.59 78.87 22.15
N SER A 1032 -10.42 78.57 22.76
CA SER A 1032 -10.11 78.25 24.18
C SER A 1032 -11.11 77.48 25.06
N ASP A 1033 -10.57 76.37 25.60
CA ASP A 1033 -10.94 75.61 26.80
C ASP A 1033 -12.13 74.63 26.72
N PHE A 1034 -11.81 73.36 26.45
CA PHE A 1034 -12.10 72.21 27.33
C PHE A 1034 -11.47 70.93 26.74
N LEU A 1035 -10.59 70.26 27.52
CA LEU A 1035 -10.28 68.84 27.34
C LEU A 1035 -11.38 68.05 28.06
N VAL A 1036 -11.90 66.98 27.45
CA VAL A 1036 -12.41 65.82 28.19
C VAL A 1036 -11.68 64.59 27.68
#